data_AF-A0A381UNE6-F1
#
_entry.id   AF-A0A381UNE6-F1
#
_cell.length_a   1.000
_cell.length_b   1.000
_cell.length_c   1.000
_cell.angle_alpha   90.00
_cell.angle_beta   90.00
_cell.angle_gamma   90.00
#
_symmetry.space_group_name_H-M   'P 1'
#
loop_
_entity.id
_entity.type
_entity.pdbx_description
1 polymer ?
#
loop_
_entity_poly.entity_id
_entity_poly.type
_entity_poly.pdbx_seq_one_letter_code
_entity_poly.pdbx_strand_id
1 'polypeptide(L)'
;MAMLFTILSMLMTVAYLQNTTSISAMERYRYAEAKAIYLAEAGLNEVGVVVLSRLSTKDTLIYPDGHEFGTDEKGNSLGKYKDVHCTSQLQANSTRKEYIATSTGVVEYRSSTGNDIVVERTVQTTMVPNGFEEFMYFTDKEEPFGPPNTGNAYVNFGNSDHLQGWVHTNGEFALSDYLTDCDALFTDSGKVTWTYEDDSGINYGSSGCNESMFEYVDNEGESYSIQDTIPNINFPPSNSTALAKANANRVFAADDKLGGTKDTLIMTEIEFASGGYYATQWWYLIPPVGTEVAEYDFYYDSTEDAGLNLVDESYCHFGNDNIFVPDSGYGDPPANGFLVLSNFDTSGTNVFDVINQVVESGHQLLLQNEDASKVASFRATNVLPLGSSGKFMITIDSDVGIDYVSETNQGFSPGEYVKLIDVSAPTGLDTDVEWNAFHYYHNHYDDGSYCEPQMFQHFDFEYWVWPGMQGMNCDIFTCPDEIYNRDKSPYVHMDRTFFSVSGPHVIYVQGGQVLVRGVVDGQYTIVTDDFLEYRRHDSPTIIDQVWGNIWIIDDIIYDDSAPNGQVVMPWQGGGTNNVLGLIAGGSVIVANTTRNGAKHSGENCSQNNSCDLIINAAIMAQHGGFIVHYWQNSHNNCYSGVNSAFDCFESDTTNYWQSVGDGRGKHRNPYRSQSQNGIGSGDDTRGTIHLWGSIVQWKRGYLKRNAQGPYMTTSGNIGYYKDYYYDYNLLDKPPPYYPEQESATGEVMLEMASYGEVGKNEDGN
;
A
#
# COMPACT_ATOMS: atom_id res chain seq x y z
N MET A 1 -43.66 85.09 28.74
CA MET A 1 -43.77 84.41 27.42
C MET A 1 -42.45 84.44 26.66
N ALA A 2 -41.95 85.58 26.17
CA ALA A 2 -40.70 85.63 25.39
C ALA A 2 -39.47 85.01 26.09
N MET A 3 -39.28 85.29 27.39
CA MET A 3 -38.17 84.73 28.19
C MET A 3 -38.25 83.20 28.37
N LEU A 4 -39.46 82.64 28.32
CA LEU A 4 -39.73 81.21 28.49
C LEU A 4 -39.46 80.47 27.18
N PHE A 5 -39.82 81.09 26.04
CA PHE A 5 -39.47 80.60 24.70
C PHE A 5 -37.96 80.66 24.43
N THR A 6 -37.23 81.66 24.94
CA THR A 6 -35.76 81.70 24.81
C THR A 6 -35.07 80.63 25.65
N ILE A 7 -35.56 80.33 26.86
CA ILE A 7 -35.02 79.25 27.69
C ILE A 7 -35.32 77.89 27.05
N LEU A 8 -36.54 77.67 26.55
CA LEU A 8 -36.91 76.44 25.84
C LEU A 8 -36.11 76.26 24.54
N SER A 9 -35.86 77.35 23.80
CA SER A 9 -35.00 77.35 22.62
C SER A 9 -33.56 76.97 22.97
N MET A 10 -32.97 77.55 24.03
CA MET A 10 -31.61 77.18 24.46
C MET A 10 -31.54 75.72 24.91
N LEU A 11 -32.54 75.22 25.65
CA LEU A 11 -32.61 73.83 26.08
C LEU A 11 -32.71 72.87 24.89
N MET A 12 -33.52 73.20 23.88
CA MET A 12 -33.59 72.46 22.62
C MET A 12 -32.25 72.48 21.88
N THR A 13 -31.56 73.62 21.81
CA THR A 13 -30.24 73.72 21.17
C THR A 13 -29.17 72.91 21.92
N VAL A 14 -29.16 72.95 23.25
CA VAL A 14 -28.24 72.16 24.09
C VAL A 14 -28.50 70.67 23.95
N ALA A 15 -29.77 70.24 23.99
CA ALA A 15 -30.15 68.85 23.80
C ALA A 15 -29.80 68.35 22.38
N TYR A 16 -30.02 69.18 21.37
CA TYR A 16 -29.63 68.87 19.98
C TYR A 16 -28.11 68.73 19.85
N LEU A 17 -27.33 69.66 20.41
CA LEU A 17 -25.87 69.60 20.39
C LEU A 17 -25.36 68.33 21.10
N GLN A 18 -25.89 68.01 22.29
CA GLN A 18 -25.56 66.77 23.00
C GLN A 18 -25.84 65.53 22.16
N ASN A 19 -27.02 65.46 21.52
CA ASN A 19 -27.38 64.35 20.65
C ASN A 19 -26.43 64.25 19.44
N THR A 20 -26.13 65.36 18.77
CA THR A 20 -25.19 65.37 17.63
C THR A 20 -23.78 64.95 18.03
N THR A 21 -23.29 65.36 19.21
CA THR A 21 -21.98 64.93 19.70
C THR A 21 -21.96 63.45 20.06
N SER A 22 -23.05 62.92 20.60
CA SER A 22 -23.20 61.49 20.89
C SER A 22 -23.23 60.66 19.61
N ILE A 23 -24.01 61.10 18.61
CA ILE A 23 -24.09 60.44 17.30
C ILE A 23 -22.71 60.45 16.62
N SER A 24 -22.03 61.59 16.58
CA SER A 24 -20.70 61.67 15.98
C SER A 24 -19.66 60.81 16.71
N ALA A 25 -19.73 60.71 18.03
CA ALA A 25 -18.85 59.82 18.80
C ALA A 25 -19.12 58.34 18.50
N MET A 26 -20.40 57.94 18.41
CA MET A 26 -20.78 56.58 18.02
C MET A 26 -20.35 56.24 16.60
N GLU A 27 -20.53 57.16 15.64
CA GLU A 27 -20.11 56.94 14.25
C GLU A 27 -18.60 56.76 14.13
N ARG A 28 -17.80 57.57 14.86
CA ARG A 28 -16.34 57.40 14.89
C ARG A 28 -15.93 56.07 15.50
N TYR A 29 -16.60 55.64 16.57
CA TYR A 29 -16.35 54.34 17.18
C TYR A 29 -16.69 53.20 16.21
N ARG A 30 -17.88 53.22 15.59
CA ARG A 30 -18.30 52.23 14.58
C ARG A 30 -17.36 52.15 13.38
N TYR A 31 -16.87 53.30 12.93
CA TYR A 31 -15.88 53.36 11.86
C TYR A 31 -14.54 52.73 12.31
N ALA A 32 -14.10 53.01 13.54
CA ALA A 32 -12.91 52.39 14.10
C ALA A 32 -13.07 50.87 14.32
N GLU A 33 -14.26 50.41 14.71
CA GLU A 33 -14.59 48.97 14.79
C GLU A 33 -14.49 48.29 13.42
N ALA A 34 -15.16 48.82 12.41
CA ALA A 34 -15.12 48.25 11.06
C ALA A 34 -13.69 48.24 10.50
N LYS A 35 -12.92 49.30 10.76
CA LYS A 35 -11.52 49.39 10.37
C LYS A 35 -10.65 48.39 11.14
N ALA A 36 -10.90 48.18 12.43
CA ALA A 36 -10.19 47.19 13.22
C ALA A 36 -10.48 45.76 12.74
N ILE A 37 -11.72 45.44 12.39
CA ILE A 37 -12.08 44.13 11.78
C ILE A 37 -11.33 43.94 10.46
N TYR A 38 -11.34 44.94 9.58
CA TYR A 38 -10.61 44.87 8.31
C TYR A 38 -9.11 44.66 8.49
N LEU A 39 -8.48 45.31 9.48
CA LEU A 39 -7.07 45.09 9.79
C LEU A 39 -6.82 43.69 10.36
N ALA A 40 -7.74 43.20 11.19
CA ALA A 40 -7.67 41.84 11.73
C ALA A 40 -7.73 40.80 10.60
N GLU A 41 -8.66 40.98 9.65
CA GLU A 41 -8.78 40.19 8.40
C GLU A 41 -7.50 40.25 7.56
N ALA A 42 -6.90 41.43 7.43
CA ALA A 42 -5.64 41.60 6.71
C ALA A 42 -4.50 40.79 7.37
N GLY A 43 -4.35 40.85 8.69
CA GLY A 43 -3.34 40.04 9.40
C GLY A 43 -3.59 38.53 9.26
N LEU A 44 -4.87 38.12 9.20
CA LEU A 44 -5.23 36.72 8.98
C LEU A 44 -4.91 36.26 7.55
N ASN A 45 -5.18 37.07 6.53
CA ASN A 45 -4.95 36.73 5.13
C ASN A 45 -3.47 36.85 4.72
N GLU A 46 -2.77 37.93 5.11
CA GLU A 46 -1.37 38.17 4.74
C GLU A 46 -0.39 37.23 5.46
N VAL A 47 -0.75 36.78 6.66
CA VAL A 47 0.17 36.06 7.54
C VAL A 47 -0.44 34.76 8.04
N GLY A 48 -1.62 34.83 8.69
CA GLY A 48 -2.23 33.68 9.37
C GLY A 48 -2.40 32.47 8.46
N VAL A 49 -3.21 32.61 7.40
CA VAL A 49 -3.54 31.55 6.43
C VAL A 49 -2.28 31.00 5.73
N VAL A 50 -1.35 31.87 5.35
CA VAL A 50 -0.10 31.49 4.68
C VAL A 50 0.80 30.64 5.59
N VAL A 51 0.78 30.91 6.90
CA VAL A 51 1.58 30.16 7.88
C VAL A 51 0.89 28.86 8.28
N LEU A 52 -0.45 28.81 8.30
CA LEU A 52 -1.20 27.61 8.70
C LEU A 52 -0.79 26.38 7.89
N SER A 53 -0.66 26.49 6.57
CA SER A 53 -0.25 25.39 5.68
C SER A 53 1.19 24.90 5.93
N ARG A 54 2.00 25.68 6.66
CA ARG A 54 3.44 25.47 6.91
C ARG A 54 3.76 25.21 8.38
N LEU A 55 2.76 24.98 9.22
CA LEU A 55 2.95 24.77 10.65
C LEU A 55 3.80 23.52 10.90
N SER A 56 5.04 23.73 11.33
CA SER A 56 5.95 22.67 11.79
C SER A 56 5.84 22.39 13.29
N THR A 57 5.16 23.26 14.03
CA THR A 57 4.91 23.13 15.47
C THR A 57 3.43 23.32 15.76
N LYS A 58 2.96 22.81 16.90
CA LYS A 58 1.54 22.85 17.28
C LYS A 58 1.00 24.28 17.48
N ASP A 59 1.87 25.23 17.81
CA ASP A 59 1.50 26.59 18.20
C ASP A 59 2.59 27.57 17.74
N THR A 60 2.20 28.60 16.99
CA THR A 60 3.08 29.68 16.52
C THR A 60 2.38 31.04 16.68
N LEU A 61 3.04 31.97 17.39
CA LEU A 61 2.60 33.36 17.53
C LEU A 61 3.49 34.29 16.71
N ILE A 62 2.87 35.16 15.91
CA ILE A 62 3.54 36.09 14.99
C ILE A 62 3.05 37.52 15.27
N TYR A 63 3.98 38.47 15.21
CA TYR A 63 3.72 39.89 15.47
C TYR A 63 3.02 40.18 16.82
N PRO A 64 3.58 39.76 17.96
CA PRO A 64 3.02 40.09 19.28
C PRO A 64 2.96 41.61 19.54
N ASP A 65 3.95 42.36 19.02
CA ASP A 65 4.00 43.83 19.16
C ASP A 65 3.18 44.58 18.07
N GLY A 66 2.74 43.84 17.05
CA GLY A 66 1.96 44.30 15.90
C GLY A 66 2.77 44.77 14.69
N HIS A 67 2.13 44.71 13.53
CA HIS A 67 2.63 45.10 12.21
C HIS A 67 1.71 46.16 11.59
N GLU A 68 2.28 47.32 11.21
CA GLU A 68 1.54 48.42 10.60
C GLU A 68 1.08 48.02 9.18
N PHE A 69 -0.23 48.16 8.91
CA PHE A 69 -0.79 47.77 7.61
C PHE A 69 -0.44 48.77 6.50
N GLY A 70 -0.30 50.05 6.85
CA GLY A 70 0.08 51.10 5.90
C GLY A 70 -0.48 52.47 6.27
N THR A 71 -0.38 53.41 5.33
CA THR A 71 -0.86 54.78 5.49
C THR A 71 -1.90 55.16 4.45
N ASP A 72 -2.83 56.05 4.80
CA ASP A 72 -3.78 56.64 3.84
C ASP A 72 -3.10 57.61 2.84
N GLU A 73 -3.86 58.13 1.88
CA GLU A 73 -3.38 59.11 0.88
C GLU A 73 -2.79 60.40 1.49
N LYS A 74 -3.00 60.64 2.79
CA LYS A 74 -2.53 61.80 3.54
C LYS A 74 -1.38 61.45 4.49
N GLY A 75 -0.90 60.20 4.48
CA GLY A 75 0.20 59.72 5.31
C GLY A 75 -0.20 59.35 6.75
N ASN A 76 -1.48 59.25 7.09
CA ASN A 76 -1.92 58.81 8.42
C ASN A 76 -1.95 57.28 8.49
N SER A 77 -1.53 56.70 9.61
CA SER A 77 -1.59 55.23 9.80
C SER A 77 -3.04 54.73 9.66
N LEU A 78 -3.18 53.63 8.91
CA LEU A 78 -4.42 52.89 8.83
C LEU A 78 -4.68 52.06 10.10
N GLY A 79 -3.65 51.82 10.90
CA GLY A 79 -3.65 50.95 12.07
C GLY A 79 -2.73 49.75 11.85
N LYS A 80 -2.74 48.85 12.82
CA LYS A 80 -1.89 47.65 12.82
C LYS A 80 -2.69 46.40 13.13
N TYR A 81 -2.22 45.25 12.69
CA TYR A 81 -2.65 43.96 13.22
C TYR A 81 -1.58 43.41 14.15
N LYS A 82 -1.97 42.65 15.18
CA LYS A 82 -1.08 42.01 16.15
C LYS A 82 -1.64 40.65 16.56
N ASP A 83 -0.84 39.90 17.30
CA ASP A 83 -1.24 38.63 17.90
C ASP A 83 -1.79 37.65 16.86
N VAL A 84 -1.10 37.54 15.72
CA VAL A 84 -1.44 36.54 14.70
C VAL A 84 -1.01 35.18 15.23
N HIS A 85 -1.97 34.42 15.72
CA HIS A 85 -1.76 33.16 16.44
C HIS A 85 -2.27 32.01 15.59
N CYS A 86 -1.40 31.06 15.27
CA CYS A 86 -1.67 29.91 14.42
C CYS A 86 -1.46 28.62 15.21
N THR A 87 -2.44 27.73 15.22
CA THR A 87 -2.39 26.46 15.95
C THR A 87 -3.02 25.32 15.16
N SER A 88 -2.68 24.08 15.52
CA SER A 88 -3.36 22.89 15.01
C SER A 88 -3.77 21.94 16.14
N GLN A 89 -4.95 21.33 16.01
CA GLN A 89 -5.48 20.36 16.97
C GLN A 89 -6.32 19.28 16.28
N LEU A 90 -6.59 18.16 16.94
CA LEU A 90 -7.52 17.15 16.42
C LEU A 90 -8.95 17.63 16.60
N GLN A 91 -9.76 17.48 15.56
CA GLN A 91 -11.18 17.75 15.62
C GLN A 91 -11.87 16.78 16.60
N ALA A 92 -12.84 17.27 17.35
CA ALA A 92 -13.56 16.47 18.33
C ALA A 92 -14.23 15.24 17.66
N ASN A 93 -13.96 14.05 18.19
CA ASN A 93 -14.47 12.76 17.68
C ASN A 93 -14.08 12.44 16.22
N SER A 94 -12.98 12.99 15.72
CA SER A 94 -12.48 12.75 14.36
C SER A 94 -10.99 12.41 14.39
N THR A 95 -10.51 11.75 13.34
CA THR A 95 -9.07 11.53 13.11
C THR A 95 -8.41 12.67 12.35
N ARG A 96 -9.18 13.69 11.94
CA ARG A 96 -8.70 14.87 11.21
C ARG A 96 -8.18 15.96 12.14
N LYS A 97 -7.18 16.71 11.66
CA LYS A 97 -6.73 17.93 12.29
C LYS A 97 -7.56 19.13 11.80
N GLU A 98 -7.76 20.09 12.67
CA GLU A 98 -8.21 21.43 12.35
C GLU A 98 -7.08 22.43 12.61
N TYR A 99 -7.01 23.44 11.75
CA TYR A 99 -6.00 24.48 11.72
C TYR A 99 -6.66 25.80 12.03
N ILE A 100 -6.23 26.47 13.10
CA ILE A 100 -6.90 27.65 13.63
C ILE A 100 -5.93 28.83 13.55
N ALA A 101 -6.34 29.91 12.90
CA ALA A 101 -5.64 31.19 12.98
C ALA A 101 -6.54 32.28 13.56
N THR A 102 -5.97 33.08 14.46
CA THR A 102 -6.60 34.29 14.99
C THR A 102 -5.73 35.51 14.73
N SER A 103 -6.34 36.67 14.53
CA SER A 103 -5.62 37.94 14.32
C SER A 103 -6.38 39.07 14.98
N THR A 104 -5.66 40.01 15.62
CA THR A 104 -6.26 41.17 16.29
C THR A 104 -5.89 42.48 15.59
N GLY A 105 -6.87 43.17 15.03
CA GLY A 105 -6.71 44.49 14.45
C GLY A 105 -6.85 45.59 15.49
N VAL A 106 -5.98 46.60 15.41
CA VAL A 106 -5.87 47.70 16.37
C VAL A 106 -5.95 49.04 15.63
N VAL A 107 -6.94 49.85 16.02
CA VAL A 107 -7.13 51.21 15.51
C VAL A 107 -7.13 52.19 16.66
N GLU A 108 -6.27 53.21 16.56
CA GLU A 108 -6.22 54.32 17.49
C GLU A 108 -6.83 55.57 16.87
N TYR A 109 -7.71 56.26 17.60
CA TYR A 109 -8.23 57.55 17.18
C TYR A 109 -8.43 58.49 18.35
N ARG A 110 -8.36 59.79 18.06
CA ARG A 110 -8.58 60.83 19.06
C ARG A 110 -10.06 61.20 19.16
N SER A 111 -10.62 61.03 20.36
CA SER A 111 -11.99 61.41 20.69
C SER A 111 -12.23 62.92 20.56
N SER A 112 -13.51 63.32 20.47
CA SER A 112 -13.92 64.72 20.48
C SER A 112 -13.54 65.47 21.77
N THR A 113 -13.19 64.75 22.84
CA THR A 113 -12.70 65.28 24.12
C THR A 113 -11.18 65.30 24.23
N GLY A 114 -10.44 64.85 23.20
CA GLY A 114 -8.99 64.92 23.14
C GLY A 114 -8.24 63.73 23.74
N ASN A 115 -8.95 62.69 24.21
CA ASN A 115 -8.38 61.42 24.67
C ASN A 115 -8.16 60.47 23.49
N ASP A 116 -7.11 59.66 23.53
CA ASP A 116 -6.86 58.61 22.56
C ASP A 116 -7.66 57.36 22.96
N ILE A 117 -8.41 56.82 22.00
CA ILE A 117 -9.22 55.61 22.16
C ILE A 117 -8.61 54.54 21.27
N VAL A 118 -8.34 53.37 21.86
CA VAL A 118 -7.88 52.17 21.17
C VAL A 118 -9.07 51.23 20.98
N VAL A 119 -9.31 50.81 19.75
CA VAL A 119 -10.32 49.81 19.40
C VAL A 119 -9.60 48.58 18.88
N GLU A 120 -9.84 47.44 19.54
CA GLU A 120 -9.28 46.14 19.15
C GLU A 120 -10.40 45.19 18.75
N ARG A 121 -10.26 44.51 17.63
CA ARG A 121 -11.20 43.49 17.15
C ARG A 121 -10.42 42.26 16.73
N THR A 122 -10.90 41.08 17.11
CA THR A 122 -10.21 39.82 16.86
C THR A 122 -11.07 38.96 15.96
N VAL A 123 -10.48 38.44 14.89
CA VAL A 123 -11.13 37.51 13.97
C VAL A 123 -10.43 36.16 14.04
N GLN A 124 -11.18 35.11 13.72
CA GLN A 124 -10.72 33.73 13.70
C GLN A 124 -11.15 33.08 12.38
N THR A 125 -10.26 32.24 11.85
CA THR A 125 -10.58 31.26 10.82
C THR A 125 -10.23 29.88 11.33
N THR A 126 -11.01 28.89 10.92
CA THR A 126 -10.67 27.48 11.06
C THR A 126 -10.62 26.87 9.68
N MET A 127 -9.57 26.11 9.41
CA MET A 127 -9.34 25.41 8.15
C MET A 127 -9.13 23.92 8.42
N VAL A 128 -9.49 23.09 7.45
CA VAL A 128 -9.29 21.64 7.50
C VAL A 128 -8.45 21.21 6.30
N PRO A 129 -7.58 20.20 6.44
CA PRO A 129 -6.85 19.63 5.32
C PRO A 129 -7.80 18.99 4.31
N ASN A 130 -7.50 19.21 3.03
CA ASN A 130 -8.08 18.42 1.95
C ASN A 130 -7.40 17.06 1.94
N GLY A 131 -8.19 16.00 1.95
CA GLY A 131 -7.69 14.64 1.83
C GLY A 131 -7.81 14.13 0.41
N PHE A 132 -7.02 13.13 0.04
CA PHE A 132 -7.11 12.54 -1.29
C PHE A 132 -8.43 11.80 -1.56
N GLU A 133 -9.20 11.48 -0.51
CA GLU A 133 -10.52 10.86 -0.62
C GLU A 133 -11.59 11.78 -1.23
N GLU A 134 -11.31 13.06 -1.46
CA GLU A 134 -12.24 13.98 -2.14
C GLU A 134 -12.42 13.65 -3.64
N PHE A 135 -11.40 13.02 -4.23
CA PHE A 135 -11.44 12.63 -5.64
C PHE A 135 -12.12 11.29 -5.79
N MET A 136 -13.04 11.21 -6.75
CA MET A 136 -13.44 9.90 -7.27
C MET A 136 -12.25 9.21 -7.96
N TYR A 137 -11.50 10.00 -8.73
CA TYR A 137 -10.37 9.50 -9.49
C TYR A 137 -9.28 10.56 -9.50
N PHE A 138 -8.13 10.22 -8.93
CA PHE A 138 -6.89 10.98 -8.96
C PHE A 138 -5.80 10.11 -9.60
N THR A 139 -5.04 10.67 -10.52
CA THR A 139 -3.77 10.07 -10.97
C THR A 139 -2.66 11.11 -11.04
N ASP A 140 -1.47 10.76 -10.54
CA ASP A 140 -0.30 11.61 -10.71
C ASP A 140 0.16 11.65 -12.17
N LYS A 141 0.08 10.51 -12.86
CA LYS A 141 0.40 10.40 -14.28
C LYS A 141 -0.63 9.55 -15.00
N GLU A 142 -1.22 10.07 -16.07
CA GLU A 142 -2.06 9.31 -17.02
C GLU A 142 -1.21 8.42 -17.94
N GLU A 143 -0.21 7.75 -17.36
CA GLU A 143 0.63 6.76 -18.01
C GLU A 143 0.14 5.35 -17.70
N PRO A 144 0.27 4.39 -18.63
CA PRO A 144 -0.07 3.00 -18.40
C PRO A 144 0.73 2.34 -17.27
N PHE A 145 0.03 1.61 -16.39
CA PHE A 145 0.62 0.84 -15.30
C PHE A 145 0.08 -0.60 -15.18
N GLY A 146 1.01 -1.53 -14.95
CA GLY A 146 0.74 -2.95 -14.77
C GLY A 146 1.24 -3.81 -15.94
N PRO A 147 1.61 -5.07 -15.69
CA PRO A 147 2.30 -5.89 -16.67
C PRO A 147 1.34 -6.55 -17.67
N PRO A 148 1.81 -6.90 -18.88
CA PRO A 148 3.06 -6.46 -19.49
C PRO A 148 2.95 -4.99 -19.94
N ASN A 149 4.00 -4.21 -19.70
CA ASN A 149 4.10 -2.85 -20.22
C ASN A 149 4.97 -2.85 -21.49
N THR A 150 4.38 -3.25 -22.61
CA THR A 150 5.04 -3.14 -23.93
C THR A 150 4.96 -1.67 -24.35
N GLY A 151 6.08 -0.99 -24.60
CA GLY A 151 6.20 0.48 -24.75
C GLY A 151 5.32 1.23 -25.78
N ASN A 152 4.31 0.60 -26.40
CA ASN A 152 3.27 1.21 -27.22
C ASN A 152 1.87 1.06 -26.58
N ALA A 153 1.75 1.32 -25.29
CA ALA A 153 0.51 1.10 -24.56
C ALA A 153 -0.21 2.41 -24.25
N TYR A 154 -1.53 2.42 -24.48
CA TYR A 154 -2.39 3.57 -24.25
C TYR A 154 -3.44 3.24 -23.19
N VAL A 155 -3.80 4.22 -22.36
CA VAL A 155 -4.88 4.13 -21.39
C VAL A 155 -5.92 5.19 -21.72
N ASN A 156 -7.19 4.80 -21.79
CA ASN A 156 -8.30 5.71 -22.09
C ASN A 156 -9.61 5.20 -21.48
N PHE A 157 -10.57 6.11 -21.28
CA PHE A 157 -11.96 5.75 -20.93
C PHE A 157 -12.80 5.58 -22.20
N GLY A 158 -13.67 4.57 -22.21
CA GLY A 158 -14.50 4.22 -23.37
C GLY A 158 -16.01 4.16 -23.08
N ASN A 159 -16.81 3.78 -24.09
CA ASN A 159 -18.28 3.77 -24.06
C ASN A 159 -18.95 2.94 -22.95
N SER A 160 -18.21 2.05 -22.29
CA SER A 160 -18.74 1.12 -21.28
C SER A 160 -18.17 1.41 -19.90
N ASP A 161 -17.54 2.57 -19.75
CA ASP A 161 -17.05 3.05 -18.48
C ASP A 161 -17.99 4.16 -17.97
N HIS A 162 -18.21 4.20 -16.66
CA HIS A 162 -18.94 5.26 -15.98
C HIS A 162 -18.05 5.89 -14.92
N LEU A 163 -18.13 7.20 -14.72
CA LEU A 163 -17.32 7.97 -13.79
C LEU A 163 -18.14 9.13 -13.18
N GLN A 164 -18.61 8.94 -11.95
CA GLN A 164 -19.33 9.95 -11.17
C GLN A 164 -18.46 10.48 -10.03
N GLY A 165 -18.32 11.81 -9.94
CA GLY A 165 -17.63 12.51 -8.86
C GLY A 165 -16.57 13.48 -9.35
N TRP A 166 -15.63 13.84 -8.48
CA TRP A 166 -14.50 14.70 -8.85
C TRP A 166 -13.35 13.89 -9.46
N VAL A 167 -12.99 14.20 -10.70
CA VAL A 167 -11.88 13.61 -11.44
C VAL A 167 -10.73 14.61 -11.52
N HIS A 168 -9.52 14.19 -11.15
CA HIS A 168 -8.31 14.98 -11.26
C HIS A 168 -7.14 14.18 -11.84
N THR A 169 -6.31 14.83 -12.64
CA THR A 169 -5.02 14.30 -13.07
C THR A 169 -3.95 15.39 -13.02
N ASN A 170 -2.76 15.03 -12.55
CA ASN A 170 -1.61 15.91 -12.65
C ASN A 170 -1.04 15.99 -14.08
N GLY A 171 -1.41 15.06 -14.98
CA GLY A 171 -1.06 15.08 -16.41
C GLY A 171 -2.29 15.21 -17.34
N GLU A 172 -2.14 14.81 -18.61
CA GLU A 172 -3.22 14.90 -19.63
C GLU A 172 -4.28 13.79 -19.49
N PHE A 173 -5.56 14.14 -19.39
CA PHE A 173 -6.65 13.17 -19.33
C PHE A 173 -7.03 12.66 -20.73
N ALA A 174 -6.96 11.34 -20.99
CA ALA A 174 -7.21 10.78 -22.32
C ALA A 174 -8.54 10.00 -22.45
N LEU A 175 -9.34 10.38 -23.46
CA LEU A 175 -10.56 9.69 -23.89
C LEU A 175 -10.28 8.78 -25.10
N SER A 176 -11.07 7.72 -25.25
CA SER A 176 -10.92 6.77 -26.35
C SER A 176 -11.37 7.38 -27.68
N ASP A 177 -10.64 7.13 -28.77
CA ASP A 177 -11.07 7.49 -30.14
C ASP A 177 -12.44 6.90 -30.53
N TYR A 178 -12.89 5.85 -29.82
CA TYR A 178 -14.14 5.15 -30.07
C TYR A 178 -15.27 5.53 -29.09
N LEU A 179 -15.05 6.52 -28.21
CA LEU A 179 -16.08 7.03 -27.31
C LEU A 179 -17.13 7.80 -28.13
N THR A 180 -18.34 7.26 -28.24
CA THR A 180 -19.43 7.85 -29.02
C THR A 180 -20.51 8.50 -28.16
N ASP A 181 -20.55 8.16 -26.88
CA ASP A 181 -21.51 8.69 -25.91
C ASP A 181 -20.73 9.32 -24.75
N CYS A 182 -20.31 10.57 -24.94
CA CYS A 182 -19.46 11.26 -23.99
C CYS A 182 -20.20 11.63 -22.70
N ASP A 183 -21.50 11.92 -22.81
CA ASP A 183 -22.35 12.30 -21.67
C ASP A 183 -22.61 11.09 -20.75
N ALA A 184 -22.63 9.87 -21.30
CA ALA A 184 -22.78 8.64 -20.51
C ALA A 184 -21.55 8.26 -19.69
N LEU A 185 -20.35 8.79 -20.03
CA LEU A 185 -19.15 8.57 -19.23
C LEU A 185 -19.21 9.37 -17.92
N PHE A 186 -19.68 10.62 -18.00
CA PHE A 186 -19.76 11.55 -16.87
C PHE A 186 -21.21 11.69 -16.37
N THR A 187 -21.74 10.63 -15.76
CA THR A 187 -23.11 10.64 -15.21
C THR A 187 -23.16 11.46 -13.92
N ASP A 188 -23.98 12.51 -13.88
CA ASP A 188 -24.14 13.41 -12.72
C ASP A 188 -22.79 13.94 -12.18
N SER A 189 -21.91 14.35 -13.10
CA SER A 189 -20.52 14.66 -12.82
C SER A 189 -20.32 15.79 -11.81
N GLY A 190 -19.36 15.56 -10.90
CA GLY A 190 -18.73 16.61 -10.12
C GLY A 190 -17.82 17.46 -11.00
N LYS A 191 -16.63 17.78 -10.50
CA LYS A 191 -15.63 18.58 -11.23
C LYS A 191 -14.69 17.69 -12.04
N VAL A 192 -14.18 18.19 -13.16
CA VAL A 192 -13.05 17.57 -13.88
C VAL A 192 -11.91 18.58 -13.90
N THR A 193 -10.81 18.26 -13.23
CA THR A 193 -9.69 19.20 -13.10
C THR A 193 -8.38 18.59 -13.55
N TRP A 194 -7.45 19.44 -13.97
CA TRP A 194 -6.07 19.05 -14.26
C TRP A 194 -5.10 20.13 -13.81
N THR A 195 -3.81 19.78 -13.77
CA THR A 195 -2.77 20.73 -13.36
C THR A 195 -2.54 21.80 -14.43
N TYR A 196 -2.64 23.09 -14.06
CA TYR A 196 -2.50 24.20 -15.01
C TYR A 196 -1.09 24.29 -15.64
N GLU A 197 -0.07 23.70 -15.01
CA GLU A 197 1.34 23.78 -15.44
C GLU A 197 1.64 22.94 -16.68
N ASP A 198 0.80 21.93 -16.98
CA ASP A 198 1.01 21.01 -18.09
C ASP A 198 0.34 21.45 -19.41
N ASP A 199 -0.56 22.45 -19.39
CA ASP A 199 -1.30 23.03 -20.54
C ASP A 199 -1.92 21.99 -21.51
N SER A 200 -2.06 20.75 -21.06
CA SER A 200 -2.38 19.57 -21.89
C SER A 200 -3.88 19.26 -21.86
N GLY A 201 -4.54 19.52 -20.73
CA GLY A 201 -5.98 19.44 -20.58
C GLY A 201 -6.55 18.05 -20.84
N ILE A 202 -7.66 18.01 -21.59
CA ILE A 202 -8.34 16.77 -21.96
C ILE A 202 -8.02 16.46 -23.43
N ASN A 203 -7.44 15.30 -23.66
CA ASN A 203 -7.33 14.71 -24.99
C ASN A 203 -8.62 13.97 -25.33
N TYR A 204 -9.49 14.67 -26.09
CA TYR A 204 -10.77 14.13 -26.54
C TYR A 204 -10.65 13.01 -27.59
N GLY A 205 -9.46 12.75 -28.12
CA GLY A 205 -9.27 11.82 -29.24
C GLY A 205 -10.07 12.22 -30.49
N SER A 206 -10.33 11.25 -31.35
CA SER A 206 -11.11 11.39 -32.60
C SER A 206 -12.62 11.15 -32.40
N SER A 207 -13.07 11.20 -31.15
CA SER A 207 -14.30 10.56 -30.66
C SER A 207 -15.57 11.41 -30.82
N GLY A 208 -15.47 12.63 -31.35
CA GLY A 208 -16.59 13.57 -31.46
C GLY A 208 -16.94 14.27 -30.15
N CYS A 209 -16.35 13.82 -29.04
CA CYS A 209 -16.27 14.52 -27.76
C CYS A 209 -15.57 15.88 -27.87
N ASN A 210 -16.04 16.86 -27.11
CA ASN A 210 -15.44 18.19 -27.03
C ASN A 210 -15.84 18.89 -25.71
N GLU A 211 -15.35 20.11 -25.48
CA GLU A 211 -15.57 20.90 -24.25
C GLU A 211 -17.04 21.07 -23.88
N SER A 212 -17.96 21.07 -24.85
CA SER A 212 -19.39 21.31 -24.61
C SER A 212 -20.05 20.29 -23.69
N MET A 213 -19.47 19.10 -23.54
CA MET A 213 -20.02 18.08 -22.62
C MET A 213 -19.89 18.47 -21.15
N PHE A 214 -19.02 19.43 -20.84
CA PHE A 214 -18.79 19.91 -19.49
C PHE A 214 -19.47 21.26 -19.22
N GLU A 215 -20.19 21.80 -20.20
CA GLU A 215 -20.96 23.04 -20.08
C GLU A 215 -22.39 22.73 -19.62
N TYR A 216 -22.75 23.25 -18.45
CA TYR A 216 -24.07 23.12 -17.85
C TYR A 216 -24.76 24.48 -17.77
N VAL A 217 -26.09 24.45 -17.72
CA VAL A 217 -26.91 25.64 -17.50
C VAL A 217 -27.64 25.45 -16.18
N ASP A 218 -27.46 26.40 -15.27
CA ASP A 218 -28.15 26.38 -13.98
C ASP A 218 -29.65 26.69 -14.12
N ASN A 219 -30.36 26.65 -12.98
CA ASN A 219 -31.80 26.95 -12.94
C ASN A 219 -32.13 28.42 -13.27
N GLU A 220 -31.13 29.30 -13.31
CA GLU A 220 -31.23 30.73 -13.54
C GLU A 220 -30.88 31.10 -15.00
N GLY A 221 -30.41 30.12 -15.78
CA GLY A 221 -30.07 30.27 -17.19
C GLY A 221 -28.61 30.68 -17.44
N GLU A 222 -27.75 30.68 -16.41
CA GLU A 222 -26.33 30.96 -16.53
C GLU A 222 -25.56 29.68 -16.89
N SER A 223 -24.65 29.81 -17.85
CA SER A 223 -23.79 28.71 -18.28
C SER A 223 -22.53 28.65 -17.41
N TYR A 224 -22.17 27.46 -16.93
CA TYR A 224 -20.92 27.19 -16.21
C TYR A 224 -20.26 25.92 -16.73
N SER A 225 -18.93 25.87 -16.67
CA SER A 225 -18.17 24.66 -16.99
C SER A 225 -17.75 23.95 -15.71
N ILE A 226 -17.77 22.61 -15.71
CA ILE A 226 -17.19 21.80 -14.63
C ILE A 226 -15.70 21.51 -14.83
N GLN A 227 -15.11 22.01 -15.92
CA GLN A 227 -13.68 22.00 -16.15
C GLN A 227 -12.99 23.12 -15.40
N ASP A 228 -11.93 22.79 -14.69
CA ASP A 228 -11.09 23.77 -14.01
C ASP A 228 -9.63 23.33 -13.99
N THR A 229 -8.73 24.26 -13.70
CA THR A 229 -7.31 23.95 -13.51
C THR A 229 -6.87 24.31 -12.10
N ILE A 230 -6.12 23.42 -11.47
CA ILE A 230 -5.60 23.63 -10.11
C ILE A 230 -4.07 23.47 -10.10
N PRO A 231 -3.36 23.94 -9.05
CA PRO A 231 -1.93 23.67 -8.91
C PRO A 231 -1.62 22.18 -8.81
N ASN A 232 -0.40 21.80 -9.19
CA ASN A 232 0.08 20.42 -9.05
C ASN A 232 -0.06 19.94 -7.59
N ILE A 233 -0.71 18.78 -7.43
CA ILE A 233 -0.82 18.11 -6.14
C ILE A 233 0.34 17.14 -6.01
N ASN A 234 1.21 17.31 -5.02
CA ASN A 234 2.36 16.45 -4.83
C ASN A 234 1.94 15.01 -4.51
N PHE A 235 2.48 14.04 -5.23
CA PHE A 235 2.18 12.63 -5.05
C PHE A 235 3.43 11.73 -5.20
N PRO A 236 3.62 10.72 -4.32
CA PRO A 236 2.89 10.51 -3.07
C PRO A 236 3.16 11.66 -2.08
N PRO A 237 2.20 11.99 -1.18
CA PRO A 237 2.40 13.08 -0.23
C PRO A 237 3.55 12.76 0.74
N SER A 238 4.22 13.76 1.31
CA SER A 238 5.40 13.56 2.16
C SER A 238 5.13 12.73 3.42
N ASN A 239 3.88 12.76 3.89
CA ASN A 239 3.37 11.95 5.02
C ASN A 239 2.68 10.64 4.58
N SER A 240 2.86 10.25 3.31
CA SER A 240 2.13 9.22 2.52
C SER A 240 1.41 8.13 3.30
N THR A 241 2.10 7.47 4.22
CA THR A 241 1.53 6.47 5.12
C THR A 241 1.94 6.66 6.57
N ALA A 242 2.87 7.56 6.84
CA ALA A 242 3.53 7.67 8.13
C ALA A 242 2.53 7.97 9.26
N LEU A 243 1.52 8.81 8.98
CA LEU A 243 0.48 9.14 9.96
C LEU A 243 -0.41 7.94 10.27
N ALA A 244 -0.88 7.21 9.24
CA ALA A 244 -1.68 6.00 9.43
C ALA A 244 -0.90 4.93 10.20
N LYS A 245 0.35 4.64 9.79
CA LYS A 245 1.24 3.68 10.45
C LYS A 245 1.50 4.05 11.92
N ALA A 246 1.78 5.33 12.20
CA ALA A 246 2.04 5.81 13.56
C ALA A 246 0.81 5.74 14.49
N ASN A 247 -0.40 5.70 13.92
CA ASN A 247 -1.66 5.58 14.67
C ASN A 247 -2.30 4.18 14.50
N ALA A 248 -1.52 3.18 14.07
CA ALA A 248 -1.99 1.81 13.94
C ALA A 248 -2.52 1.27 15.27
N ASN A 249 -3.78 0.81 15.27
CA ASN A 249 -4.36 0.13 16.42
C ASN A 249 -3.95 -1.34 16.46
N ARG A 250 -3.70 -1.92 15.29
CA ARG A 250 -3.21 -3.30 15.12
C ARG A 250 -2.05 -3.29 14.13
N VAL A 251 -0.96 -3.96 14.51
CA VAL A 251 0.17 -4.24 13.63
C VAL A 251 0.26 -5.75 13.44
N PHE A 252 0.28 -6.18 12.18
CA PHE A 252 0.59 -7.54 11.77
C PHE A 252 2.00 -7.54 11.19
N ALA A 253 2.96 -8.09 11.93
CA ALA A 253 4.33 -8.25 11.45
C ALA A 253 4.38 -9.37 10.42
N ALA A 254 4.90 -9.07 9.24
CA ALA A 254 5.13 -10.04 8.16
C ALA A 254 6.62 -10.22 7.83
N ASP A 255 7.48 -9.52 8.56
CA ASP A 255 8.95 -9.57 8.50
C ASP A 255 9.57 -10.52 9.55
N ASP A 256 8.76 -11.14 10.40
CA ASP A 256 9.19 -12.01 11.51
C ASP A 256 9.99 -13.26 11.08
N LYS A 257 9.90 -13.65 9.80
CA LYS A 257 10.57 -14.85 9.24
C LYS A 257 11.77 -14.53 8.35
N LEU A 258 12.26 -13.29 8.40
CA LEU A 258 13.45 -12.86 7.68
C LEU A 258 14.72 -13.05 8.53
N GLY A 259 15.87 -13.12 7.87
CA GLY A 259 17.19 -13.10 8.52
C GLY A 259 17.84 -14.47 8.68
N GLY A 260 17.20 -15.54 8.21
CA GLY A 260 17.80 -16.88 8.09
C GLY A 260 18.79 -17.00 6.92
N THR A 261 19.30 -18.21 6.68
CA THR A 261 20.06 -18.51 5.45
C THR A 261 19.18 -18.48 4.20
N LYS A 262 17.88 -18.74 4.36
CA LYS A 262 16.83 -18.55 3.34
C LYS A 262 15.69 -17.77 3.97
N ASP A 263 15.21 -16.73 3.30
CA ASP A 263 14.11 -15.91 3.82
C ASP A 263 12.76 -16.56 3.50
N THR A 264 11.82 -16.44 4.43
CA THR A 264 10.43 -16.85 4.26
C THR A 264 9.53 -15.64 4.47
N LEU A 265 8.58 -15.44 3.57
CA LEU A 265 7.68 -14.29 3.60
C LEU A 265 6.38 -14.64 4.30
N ILE A 266 5.67 -13.62 4.79
CA ILE A 266 4.36 -13.76 5.41
C ILE A 266 3.35 -12.87 4.67
N MET A 267 2.15 -13.40 4.44
CA MET A 267 1.02 -12.65 3.91
C MET A 267 -0.11 -12.63 4.93
N THR A 268 -0.82 -11.50 5.02
CA THR A 268 -1.96 -11.34 5.93
C THR A 268 -3.27 -11.31 5.14
N GLU A 269 -4.31 -12.03 5.56
CA GLU A 269 -5.69 -11.80 5.10
C GLU A 269 -6.46 -11.04 6.17
N ILE A 270 -7.25 -10.08 5.71
CA ILE A 270 -8.29 -9.39 6.48
C ILE A 270 -9.64 -9.70 5.84
N GLU A 271 -10.47 -10.44 6.56
CA GLU A 271 -11.86 -10.73 6.19
C GLU A 271 -12.81 -9.95 7.11
N PHE A 272 -13.43 -8.90 6.59
CA PHE A 272 -14.38 -8.09 7.33
C PHE A 272 -15.67 -8.86 7.61
N ALA A 273 -16.20 -8.66 8.81
CA ALA A 273 -17.48 -9.21 9.25
C ALA A 273 -18.15 -8.25 10.24
N SER A 274 -19.44 -8.44 10.52
CA SER A 274 -20.14 -7.57 11.48
C SER A 274 -19.41 -7.49 12.83
N GLY A 275 -19.23 -6.26 13.31
CA GLY A 275 -18.53 -5.91 14.55
C GLY A 275 -17.00 -6.01 14.53
N GLY A 276 -16.35 -6.31 13.39
CA GLY A 276 -14.90 -6.50 13.37
C GLY A 276 -14.32 -7.09 12.07
N TYR A 277 -13.24 -7.84 12.22
CA TYR A 277 -12.62 -8.58 11.12
C TYR A 277 -11.94 -9.84 11.62
N TYR A 278 -11.84 -10.86 10.78
CA TYR A 278 -10.93 -11.97 10.98
C TYR A 278 -9.58 -11.62 10.35
N ALA A 279 -8.49 -11.98 11.02
CA ALA A 279 -7.16 -11.97 10.43
C ALA A 279 -6.51 -13.34 10.51
N THR A 280 -5.80 -13.68 9.44
CA THR A 280 -5.00 -14.91 9.31
C THR A 280 -3.67 -14.51 8.68
N GLN A 281 -2.57 -15.15 9.09
CA GLN A 281 -1.29 -15.00 8.39
C GLN A 281 -0.82 -16.35 7.87
N TRP A 282 -0.26 -16.36 6.67
CA TRP A 282 0.38 -17.54 6.08
C TRP A 282 1.79 -17.22 5.68
N TRP A 283 2.68 -18.19 5.86
CA TRP A 283 3.99 -18.11 5.27
C TRP A 283 3.96 -18.58 3.82
N TYR A 284 4.81 -18.00 2.99
CA TYR A 284 4.98 -18.39 1.59
C TYR A 284 6.41 -18.14 1.13
N LEU A 285 6.75 -18.77 0.01
CA LEU A 285 8.01 -18.56 -0.71
C LEU A 285 7.70 -18.04 -2.10
N ILE A 286 8.48 -17.07 -2.57
CA ILE A 286 8.43 -16.64 -3.97
C ILE A 286 9.40 -17.52 -4.75
N PRO A 287 8.95 -18.29 -5.76
CA PRO A 287 9.84 -19.03 -6.62
C PRO A 287 10.80 -18.11 -7.38
N PRO A 288 12.04 -18.52 -7.62
CA PRO A 288 12.54 -19.90 -7.51
C PRO A 288 12.86 -20.36 -6.08
N VAL A 289 12.31 -21.51 -5.73
CA VAL A 289 12.49 -22.22 -4.46
C VAL A 289 13.55 -23.29 -4.68
N GLY A 290 14.73 -23.10 -4.08
CA GLY A 290 15.73 -24.17 -4.02
C GLY A 290 15.29 -25.30 -3.10
N THR A 291 15.76 -26.52 -3.37
CA THR A 291 15.55 -27.71 -2.50
C THR A 291 15.89 -27.45 -1.03
N GLU A 292 15.28 -28.22 -0.13
CA GLU A 292 15.56 -28.16 1.31
C GLU A 292 17.06 -28.26 1.65
N VAL A 293 17.44 -27.67 2.80
CA VAL A 293 18.80 -27.77 3.34
C VAL A 293 19.09 -29.23 3.65
N ALA A 294 20.21 -29.74 3.15
CA ALA A 294 20.58 -31.12 3.33
C ALA A 294 21.08 -31.37 4.77
N GLU A 295 20.20 -31.91 5.61
CA GLU A 295 20.50 -32.30 7.00
C GLU A 295 20.62 -33.82 7.12
N TYR A 296 21.64 -34.28 7.86
CA TYR A 296 21.92 -35.69 8.03
C TYR A 296 22.34 -36.00 9.46
N ASP A 297 21.71 -36.99 10.08
CA ASP A 297 21.87 -37.30 11.49
C ASP A 297 22.86 -38.45 11.72
N PHE A 298 23.80 -38.26 12.64
CA PHE A 298 24.86 -39.21 12.99
C PHE A 298 25.11 -39.26 14.51
N TYR A 299 25.90 -40.24 14.95
CA TYR A 299 26.52 -40.25 16.27
C TYR A 299 28.00 -39.89 16.16
N TYR A 300 28.51 -39.05 17.06
CA TYR A 300 29.92 -38.69 17.08
C TYR A 300 30.75 -39.77 17.76
N ASP A 301 31.83 -40.20 17.13
CA ASP A 301 32.83 -41.07 17.74
C ASP A 301 34.03 -40.23 18.20
N SER A 302 34.32 -40.22 19.50
CA SER A 302 35.55 -39.63 20.07
C SER A 302 36.43 -40.64 20.81
N THR A 303 36.19 -41.94 20.59
CA THR A 303 36.88 -43.04 21.30
C THR A 303 38.00 -43.71 20.51
N GLU A 304 38.05 -43.57 19.19
CA GLU A 304 39.12 -44.16 18.38
C GLU A 304 40.34 -43.23 18.22
N ASP A 305 41.55 -43.81 18.41
CA ASP A 305 42.83 -43.25 17.93
C ASP A 305 42.79 -43.30 16.40
N ALA A 306 42.59 -42.14 15.78
CA ALA A 306 41.89 -42.06 14.51
C ALA A 306 42.64 -42.54 13.24
N GLY A 307 41.84 -42.64 12.18
CA GLY A 307 42.19 -43.09 10.84
C GLY A 307 40.96 -42.92 9.94
N LEU A 308 40.65 -43.91 9.10
CA LEU A 308 39.48 -43.89 8.21
C LEU A 308 38.34 -44.80 8.70
N ASN A 309 38.37 -45.25 9.96
CA ASN A 309 37.42 -46.22 10.51
C ASN A 309 36.37 -45.55 11.41
N LEU A 310 35.22 -46.21 11.52
CA LEU A 310 34.11 -45.80 12.38
C LEU A 310 33.80 -46.96 13.32
N VAL A 311 33.38 -46.66 14.55
CA VAL A 311 32.99 -47.67 15.54
C VAL A 311 31.79 -48.51 15.07
N ASP A 312 30.82 -47.91 14.36
CA ASP A 312 29.65 -48.60 13.82
C ASP A 312 29.00 -47.82 12.64
N GLU A 313 27.93 -48.37 12.07
CA GLU A 313 27.03 -47.66 11.17
C GLU A 313 26.42 -46.41 11.85
N SER A 314 26.13 -45.37 11.07
CA SER A 314 25.58 -44.09 11.58
C SER A 314 26.53 -43.24 12.43
N TYR A 315 27.83 -43.55 12.49
CA TYR A 315 28.81 -42.72 13.19
C TYR A 315 29.59 -41.75 12.27
N CYS A 316 30.14 -40.69 12.85
CA CYS A 316 31.08 -39.77 12.20
C CYS A 316 32.18 -39.27 13.17
N HIS A 317 33.32 -38.81 12.62
CA HIS A 317 34.37 -38.13 13.40
C HIS A 317 35.32 -37.28 12.53
N PHE A 318 36.03 -36.33 13.15
CA PHE A 318 37.05 -35.51 12.47
C PHE A 318 38.43 -36.17 12.40
N GLY A 319 39.17 -35.82 11.35
CA GLY A 319 40.62 -35.89 11.21
C GLY A 319 41.24 -37.30 11.25
N ASN A 320 42.56 -37.32 11.10
CA ASN A 320 43.35 -38.54 11.29
C ASN A 320 43.60 -38.87 12.76
N ASP A 321 43.55 -37.89 13.68
CA ASP A 321 43.83 -38.13 15.11
C ASP A 321 42.59 -37.88 16.01
N ASN A 322 41.51 -37.27 15.47
CA ASN A 322 40.24 -37.01 16.18
C ASN A 322 40.40 -36.39 17.58
N ILE A 323 41.36 -35.49 17.73
CA ILE A 323 41.71 -34.88 19.02
C ILE A 323 41.05 -33.51 19.15
N PHE A 324 40.27 -33.34 20.20
CA PHE A 324 39.86 -32.02 20.67
C PHE A 324 40.93 -31.42 21.59
N VAL A 325 41.36 -30.20 21.29
CA VAL A 325 42.28 -29.43 22.14
C VAL A 325 41.50 -28.28 22.80
N PRO A 326 41.43 -28.22 24.14
CA PRO A 326 40.81 -27.10 24.84
C PRO A 326 41.38 -25.76 24.35
N ASP A 327 40.51 -24.77 24.17
CA ASP A 327 40.80 -23.43 23.63
C ASP A 327 41.26 -23.37 22.16
N SER A 328 41.53 -24.51 21.51
CA SER A 328 41.99 -24.59 20.11
C SER A 328 41.08 -25.42 19.20
N GLY A 329 40.07 -26.10 19.76
CA GLY A 329 39.11 -26.88 19.00
C GLY A 329 39.74 -28.07 18.30
N TYR A 330 39.34 -28.29 17.05
CA TYR A 330 39.81 -29.39 16.19
C TYR A 330 40.82 -28.89 15.11
N GLY A 331 41.49 -27.74 15.30
CA GLY A 331 41.90 -26.88 14.18
C GLY A 331 43.35 -26.37 13.99
N ASP A 332 44.39 -26.67 14.79
CA ASP A 332 45.75 -26.12 14.49
C ASP A 332 46.95 -26.96 15.04
N PRO A 333 48.04 -27.25 14.27
CA PRO A 333 48.30 -27.01 12.83
C PRO A 333 48.57 -28.26 11.93
N PRO A 334 48.57 -28.15 10.57
CA PRO A 334 47.54 -28.77 9.71
C PRO A 334 48.07 -29.43 8.40
N ALA A 335 47.20 -30.10 7.62
CA ALA A 335 47.32 -30.19 6.14
C ALA A 335 46.15 -30.92 5.46
N ASN A 336 45.45 -31.85 6.12
CA ASN A 336 44.40 -32.67 5.50
C ASN A 336 43.29 -32.98 6.52
N GLY A 337 42.55 -31.97 6.95
CA GLY A 337 41.34 -32.19 7.75
C GLY A 337 40.30 -32.93 6.92
N PHE A 338 39.60 -33.87 7.51
CA PHE A 338 38.45 -34.51 6.88
C PHE A 338 37.44 -34.92 7.93
N LEU A 339 36.19 -35.04 7.53
CA LEU A 339 35.13 -35.67 8.32
C LEU A 339 34.88 -37.05 7.72
N VAL A 340 35.03 -38.12 8.51
CA VAL A 340 34.65 -39.48 8.10
C VAL A 340 33.21 -39.70 8.51
N LEU A 341 32.38 -40.24 7.61
CA LEU A 341 30.97 -40.51 7.85
C LEU A 341 30.57 -41.90 7.38
N SER A 342 29.61 -42.49 8.08
CA SER A 342 28.92 -43.68 7.60
C SER A 342 28.05 -43.35 6.39
N ASN A 343 27.89 -44.30 5.47
CA ASN A 343 26.92 -44.16 4.38
C ASN A 343 25.49 -44.09 4.89
N PHE A 344 25.20 -44.60 6.09
CA PHE A 344 23.86 -44.63 6.66
C PHE A 344 23.76 -43.60 7.78
N ASP A 345 22.66 -42.85 7.83
CA ASP A 345 22.33 -41.95 8.93
C ASP A 345 21.70 -42.73 10.12
N THR A 346 21.28 -42.04 11.18
CA THR A 346 20.60 -42.67 12.33
C THR A 346 19.22 -43.27 12.00
N SER A 347 18.61 -42.89 10.86
CA SER A 347 17.36 -43.46 10.37
C SER A 347 17.55 -44.76 9.57
N GLY A 348 18.80 -45.09 9.22
CA GLY A 348 19.15 -46.24 8.38
C GLY A 348 19.05 -45.95 6.88
N THR A 349 18.95 -44.68 6.49
CA THR A 349 18.90 -44.22 5.11
C THR A 349 20.31 -44.06 4.56
N ASN A 350 20.58 -44.54 3.34
CA ASN A 350 21.87 -44.33 2.70
C ASN A 350 21.97 -42.89 2.17
N VAL A 351 22.83 -42.08 2.78
CA VAL A 351 23.01 -40.65 2.50
C VAL A 351 24.22 -40.34 1.62
N PHE A 352 25.08 -41.32 1.32
CA PHE A 352 26.31 -41.08 0.56
C PHE A 352 26.05 -40.53 -0.84
N ASP A 353 25.16 -41.17 -1.61
CA ASP A 353 24.92 -40.76 -2.99
C ASP A 353 24.30 -39.36 -3.07
N VAL A 354 23.50 -38.99 -2.06
CA VAL A 354 22.91 -37.65 -1.93
C VAL A 354 24.00 -36.65 -1.59
N ILE A 355 24.78 -36.88 -0.52
CA ILE A 355 25.87 -35.99 -0.08
C ILE A 355 26.92 -35.79 -1.18
N ASN A 356 27.29 -36.84 -1.90
CA ASN A 356 28.27 -36.78 -2.98
C ASN A 356 27.76 -36.03 -4.22
N GLN A 357 26.44 -35.89 -4.40
CA GLN A 357 25.86 -35.08 -5.47
C GLN A 357 25.72 -33.60 -5.09
N VAL A 358 25.53 -33.30 -3.80
CA VAL A 358 25.12 -31.97 -3.33
C VAL A 358 26.24 -31.14 -2.71
N VAL A 359 27.25 -31.78 -2.09
CA VAL A 359 28.36 -31.07 -1.45
C VAL A 359 29.46 -30.80 -2.49
N GLU A 360 29.69 -29.53 -2.81
CA GLU A 360 30.75 -29.10 -3.73
C GLU A 360 31.95 -28.47 -3.01
N SER A 361 33.05 -28.33 -3.76
CA SER A 361 34.24 -27.62 -3.27
C SER A 361 33.89 -26.16 -2.97
N GLY A 362 34.11 -25.74 -1.72
CA GLY A 362 33.83 -24.39 -1.24
C GLY A 362 32.58 -24.27 -0.36
N HIS A 363 31.75 -25.31 -0.28
CA HIS A 363 30.56 -25.34 0.58
C HIS A 363 30.94 -25.24 2.06
N GLN A 364 30.22 -24.41 2.81
CA GLN A 364 30.30 -24.33 4.26
C GLN A 364 29.37 -25.39 4.87
N LEU A 365 29.95 -26.28 5.68
CA LEU A 365 29.24 -27.32 6.42
C LEU A 365 29.29 -27.04 7.92
N LEU A 366 28.21 -27.40 8.63
CA LEU A 366 28.13 -27.40 10.08
C LEU A 366 27.94 -28.82 10.58
N LEU A 367 28.64 -29.19 11.65
CA LEU A 367 28.34 -30.36 12.47
C LEU A 367 28.00 -29.87 13.87
N GLN A 368 26.78 -30.13 14.34
CA GLN A 368 26.33 -29.65 15.64
C GLN A 368 25.60 -30.73 16.44
N ASN A 369 25.62 -30.64 17.77
CA ASN A 369 24.81 -31.52 18.61
C ASN A 369 23.35 -31.06 18.71
N GLU A 370 22.48 -31.89 19.33
CA GLU A 370 21.02 -31.69 19.36
C GLU A 370 20.59 -30.32 19.93
N ASP A 371 21.31 -29.81 20.92
CA ASP A 371 21.03 -28.51 21.57
C ASP A 371 21.88 -27.34 21.01
N ALA A 372 22.68 -27.59 19.98
CA ALA A 372 23.63 -26.65 19.38
C ALA A 372 24.63 -26.02 20.36
N SER A 373 24.89 -26.66 21.52
CA SER A 373 25.92 -26.22 22.48
C SER A 373 27.35 -26.51 22.03
N LYS A 374 27.51 -27.36 21.01
CA LYS A 374 28.79 -27.70 20.34
C LYS A 374 28.60 -27.64 18.83
N VAL A 375 29.38 -26.78 18.18
CA VAL A 375 29.27 -26.55 16.73
C VAL A 375 30.65 -26.53 16.11
N ALA A 376 30.86 -27.39 15.11
CA ALA A 376 32.02 -27.36 14.23
C ALA A 376 31.59 -26.81 12.86
N SER A 377 32.34 -25.83 12.35
CA SER A 377 32.09 -25.15 11.09
C SER A 377 33.33 -25.29 10.20
N PHE A 378 33.15 -25.75 8.97
CA PHE A 378 34.28 -26.01 8.08
C PHE A 378 33.87 -25.93 6.60
N ARG A 379 34.85 -25.73 5.72
CA ARG A 379 34.62 -25.65 4.27
C ARG A 379 35.00 -26.96 3.58
N ALA A 380 34.07 -27.56 2.83
CA ALA A 380 34.30 -28.79 2.09
C ALA A 380 35.15 -28.54 0.82
N THR A 381 35.94 -29.54 0.41
CA THR A 381 36.68 -29.52 -0.86
C THR A 381 36.27 -30.66 -1.79
N ASN A 382 36.10 -31.87 -1.27
CA ASN A 382 35.68 -33.05 -2.04
C ASN A 382 34.92 -34.03 -1.13
N VAL A 383 34.03 -34.80 -1.72
CA VAL A 383 33.44 -36.02 -1.12
C VAL A 383 34.11 -37.24 -1.78
N LEU A 384 34.64 -38.15 -0.97
CA LEU A 384 35.39 -39.31 -1.46
C LEU A 384 34.87 -40.61 -0.82
N PRO A 385 34.52 -41.64 -1.62
CA PRO A 385 34.16 -42.95 -1.08
C PRO A 385 35.37 -43.64 -0.45
N LEU A 386 35.16 -44.30 0.69
CA LEU A 386 36.22 -44.97 1.43
C LEU A 386 36.09 -46.51 1.36
N GLY A 387 36.61 -47.07 0.26
CA GLY A 387 36.65 -48.52 0.02
C GLY A 387 35.25 -49.14 -0.12
N SER A 388 35.16 -50.48 0.02
CA SER A 388 33.89 -51.24 -0.08
C SER A 388 33.10 -51.31 1.24
N SER A 389 33.33 -50.37 2.17
CA SER A 389 33.02 -50.55 3.60
C SER A 389 31.86 -49.68 4.12
N GLY A 390 31.00 -49.16 3.24
CA GLY A 390 29.81 -48.40 3.64
C GLY A 390 30.10 -47.08 4.36
N LYS A 391 31.18 -46.39 3.98
CA LYS A 391 31.61 -45.11 4.54
C LYS A 391 32.26 -44.22 3.49
N PHE A 392 32.34 -42.93 3.79
CA PHE A 392 32.94 -41.92 2.93
C PHE A 392 33.60 -40.83 3.77
N MET A 393 34.32 -39.92 3.12
CA MET A 393 34.91 -38.75 3.76
C MET A 393 34.59 -37.47 3.02
N ILE A 394 34.49 -36.38 3.76
CA ILE A 394 34.47 -35.02 3.24
C ILE A 394 35.81 -34.38 3.59
N THR A 395 36.59 -33.98 2.60
CA THR A 395 37.86 -33.27 2.84
C THR A 395 37.59 -31.80 3.14
N ILE A 396 38.40 -31.23 4.04
CA ILE A 396 38.24 -29.87 4.55
C ILE A 396 39.33 -28.98 3.95
N ASP A 397 38.93 -27.77 3.55
CA ASP A 397 39.81 -26.73 3.04
C ASP A 397 40.90 -26.38 4.07
N SER A 398 42.15 -26.63 3.70
CA SER A 398 43.30 -26.40 4.57
C SER A 398 43.58 -24.94 4.88
N ASP A 399 43.08 -24.01 4.05
CA ASP A 399 43.30 -22.57 4.25
C ASP A 399 42.39 -21.99 5.35
N VAL A 400 41.34 -22.71 5.71
CA VAL A 400 40.28 -22.25 6.63
C VAL A 400 40.18 -23.15 7.86
N GLY A 401 40.36 -24.46 7.70
CA GLY A 401 40.33 -25.42 8.79
C GLY A 401 38.93 -25.64 9.38
N ILE A 402 38.91 -26.14 10.62
CA ILE A 402 37.68 -26.33 11.42
C ILE A 402 37.63 -25.22 12.47
N ASP A 403 36.59 -24.39 12.40
CA ASP A 403 36.21 -23.50 13.48
C ASP A 403 35.28 -24.23 14.45
N TYR A 404 35.58 -24.22 15.74
CA TYR A 404 34.81 -24.99 16.73
C TYR A 404 34.43 -24.13 17.93
N VAL A 405 33.14 -24.15 18.25
CA VAL A 405 32.56 -23.40 19.37
C VAL A 405 31.90 -24.38 20.35
N SER A 406 32.23 -24.24 21.64
CA SER A 406 31.59 -24.99 22.74
C SER A 406 31.52 -24.13 24.01
N GLU A 407 30.35 -24.07 24.63
CA GLU A 407 30.16 -23.33 25.91
C GLU A 407 30.98 -23.93 27.06
N THR A 408 31.21 -25.24 27.02
CA THR A 408 31.90 -25.99 28.08
C THR A 408 33.39 -26.17 27.80
N ASN A 409 33.90 -25.68 26.66
CA ASN A 409 35.25 -25.93 26.19
C ASN A 409 35.58 -27.44 26.13
N GLN A 410 34.62 -28.22 25.62
CA GLN A 410 34.74 -29.67 25.45
C GLN A 410 34.42 -30.05 24.00
N GLY A 411 35.08 -31.09 23.51
CA GLY A 411 34.76 -31.70 22.22
C GLY A 411 33.43 -32.47 22.24
N PHE A 412 33.07 -33.02 21.10
CA PHE A 412 31.96 -33.97 21.00
C PHE A 412 32.27 -35.24 21.81
N SER A 413 31.27 -35.73 22.53
CA SER A 413 31.34 -36.90 23.40
C SER A 413 31.09 -38.19 22.62
N PRO A 414 31.59 -39.34 23.10
CA PRO A 414 31.36 -40.61 22.43
C PRO A 414 29.87 -40.95 22.39
N GLY A 415 29.33 -41.24 21.20
CA GLY A 415 27.91 -41.53 20.99
C GLY A 415 26.99 -40.32 21.12
N GLU A 416 27.54 -39.09 21.12
CA GLU A 416 26.73 -37.87 21.11
C GLU A 416 26.00 -37.74 19.78
N TYR A 417 24.70 -37.43 19.82
CA TYR A 417 23.94 -37.18 18.60
C TYR A 417 24.42 -35.88 17.95
N VAL A 418 24.73 -35.94 16.66
CA VAL A 418 25.20 -34.81 15.86
C VAL A 418 24.52 -34.77 14.51
N LYS A 419 24.27 -33.56 14.02
CA LYS A 419 23.65 -33.28 12.74
C LYS A 419 24.66 -32.58 11.83
N LEU A 420 24.87 -33.14 10.64
CA LEU A 420 25.59 -32.50 9.55
C LEU A 420 24.61 -31.65 8.72
N ILE A 421 24.96 -30.39 8.49
CA ILE A 421 24.13 -29.42 7.76
C ILE A 421 24.99 -28.80 6.67
N ASP A 422 24.57 -28.89 5.41
CA ASP A 422 25.15 -28.09 4.34
C ASP A 422 24.46 -26.73 4.21
N VAL A 423 25.01 -25.72 4.88
CA VAL A 423 24.46 -24.35 4.84
C VAL A 423 24.74 -23.64 3.52
N SER A 424 25.53 -24.24 2.64
CA SER A 424 25.87 -23.72 1.31
C SER A 424 25.23 -24.51 0.17
N ALA A 425 24.37 -25.49 0.44
CA ALA A 425 23.68 -26.26 -0.60
C ALA A 425 22.45 -25.52 -1.17
N PRO A 426 22.48 -25.09 -2.44
CA PRO A 426 21.29 -24.97 -3.28
C PRO A 426 21.30 -26.13 -4.28
N THR A 427 20.48 -27.17 -4.07
CA THR A 427 20.51 -28.32 -4.98
C THR A 427 19.44 -28.18 -6.05
N GLY A 428 19.61 -27.17 -6.90
CA GLY A 428 18.67 -26.86 -7.97
C GLY A 428 17.28 -26.42 -7.47
N LEU A 429 16.36 -26.29 -8.41
CA LEU A 429 14.96 -25.98 -8.10
C LEU A 429 14.30 -27.22 -7.47
N ASP A 430 13.58 -27.00 -6.39
CA ASP A 430 12.73 -28.02 -5.80
C ASP A 430 11.72 -28.52 -6.84
N THR A 431 11.71 -29.84 -7.07
CA THR A 431 10.81 -30.49 -8.04
C THR A 431 9.40 -30.67 -7.52
N ASP A 432 9.20 -30.55 -6.21
CA ASP A 432 7.89 -30.69 -5.57
C ASP A 432 7.10 -29.37 -5.63
N VAL A 433 7.78 -28.24 -5.88
CA VAL A 433 7.15 -26.94 -6.09
C VAL A 433 6.70 -26.81 -7.54
N GLU A 434 5.41 -26.58 -7.76
CA GLU A 434 4.91 -26.35 -9.11
C GLU A 434 5.23 -24.94 -9.61
N TRP A 435 5.47 -24.81 -10.92
CA TRP A 435 5.79 -23.53 -11.55
C TRP A 435 7.05 -22.88 -10.96
N ASN A 436 8.01 -23.66 -10.48
CA ASN A 436 9.15 -23.15 -9.70
C ASN A 436 10.20 -22.33 -10.48
N ALA A 437 10.00 -22.11 -11.79
CA ALA A 437 10.96 -21.38 -12.61
C ALA A 437 10.83 -19.87 -12.42
N PHE A 438 11.97 -19.18 -12.41
CA PHE A 438 12.08 -17.73 -12.22
C PHE A 438 11.12 -16.91 -13.10
N HIS A 439 11.01 -17.22 -14.39
CA HIS A 439 10.19 -16.46 -15.36
C HIS A 439 8.68 -16.49 -15.11
N TYR A 440 8.18 -17.36 -14.22
CA TYR A 440 6.76 -17.38 -13.85
C TYR A 440 6.41 -16.34 -12.78
N TYR A 441 7.40 -15.83 -12.04
CA TYR A 441 7.18 -14.90 -10.93
C TYR A 441 7.90 -13.56 -11.15
N HIS A 442 8.97 -13.58 -11.95
CA HIS A 442 9.84 -12.44 -12.17
C HIS A 442 9.81 -12.04 -13.65
N ASN A 443 9.53 -10.76 -13.90
CA ASN A 443 9.58 -10.16 -15.24
C ASN A 443 10.71 -9.12 -15.31
N HIS A 444 11.91 -9.53 -14.93
CA HIS A 444 13.15 -8.76 -15.04
C HIS A 444 14.32 -9.73 -15.30
N TYR A 445 15.53 -9.21 -15.50
CA TYR A 445 16.70 -10.06 -15.71
C TYR A 445 17.11 -10.76 -14.41
N ASP A 446 17.59 -12.01 -14.52
CA ASP A 446 18.18 -12.75 -13.39
C ASP A 446 19.65 -12.30 -13.17
N ASP A 447 19.83 -11.01 -12.91
CA ASP A 447 21.14 -10.34 -12.77
C ASP A 447 21.30 -9.59 -11.43
N GLY A 448 20.38 -9.83 -10.49
CA GLY A 448 20.28 -9.12 -9.22
C GLY A 448 19.52 -7.79 -9.29
N SER A 449 18.85 -7.50 -10.41
CA SER A 449 17.84 -6.43 -10.47
C SER A 449 16.63 -6.76 -9.58
N TYR A 450 15.97 -5.71 -9.10
CA TYR A 450 14.78 -5.82 -8.26
C TYR A 450 13.48 -5.84 -9.08
N CYS A 451 12.47 -6.55 -8.59
CA CYS A 451 11.10 -6.51 -9.09
C CYS A 451 10.48 -5.11 -8.95
N GLU A 452 10.34 -4.36 -10.04
CA GLU A 452 9.63 -3.07 -10.05
C GLU A 452 8.11 -3.23 -9.79
N PRO A 453 7.41 -2.19 -9.29
CA PRO A 453 6.01 -2.31 -8.87
C PRO A 453 5.05 -2.58 -10.04
N GLN A 454 5.48 -2.26 -11.26
CA GLN A 454 4.75 -2.49 -12.51
C GLN A 454 4.97 -3.88 -13.12
N MET A 455 5.80 -4.72 -12.50
CA MET A 455 6.09 -6.09 -12.94
C MET A 455 5.08 -7.08 -12.37
N PHE A 456 5.25 -8.37 -12.67
CA PHE A 456 4.38 -9.41 -12.12
C PHE A 456 4.44 -9.39 -10.58
N GLN A 457 3.26 -9.26 -9.97
CA GLN A 457 3.07 -9.37 -8.53
C GLN A 457 2.29 -10.65 -8.25
N HIS A 458 2.47 -11.26 -7.08
CA HIS A 458 1.87 -12.56 -6.80
C HIS A 458 1.38 -12.66 -5.37
N PHE A 459 0.25 -13.35 -5.19
CA PHE A 459 -0.31 -13.70 -3.89
C PHE A 459 -0.73 -15.16 -3.80
N ASP A 460 -1.10 -15.80 -4.91
CA ASP A 460 -1.71 -17.13 -4.98
C ASP A 460 -0.66 -18.26 -5.02
N PHE A 461 0.16 -18.32 -3.96
CA PHE A 461 1.13 -19.40 -3.75
C PHE A 461 0.41 -20.68 -3.26
N GLU A 462 1.15 -21.79 -3.12
CA GLU A 462 0.59 -23.13 -2.83
C GLU A 462 -0.37 -23.17 -1.63
N TYR A 463 -0.28 -22.26 -0.67
CA TYR A 463 -1.19 -22.21 0.48
C TYR A 463 -2.67 -21.88 0.15
N TRP A 464 -2.96 -21.39 -1.06
CA TRP A 464 -4.33 -21.17 -1.56
C TRP A 464 -5.03 -22.46 -2.01
N VAL A 465 -4.29 -23.56 -2.17
CA VAL A 465 -4.79 -24.83 -2.67
C VAL A 465 -4.18 -25.96 -1.87
N TRP A 466 -5.00 -26.80 -1.26
CA TRP A 466 -4.50 -27.92 -0.47
C TRP A 466 -3.54 -28.82 -1.28
N PRO A 467 -2.29 -29.07 -0.82
CA PRO A 467 -1.34 -29.94 -1.51
C PRO A 467 -1.91 -31.34 -1.74
N GLY A 468 -1.99 -31.77 -3.00
CA GLY A 468 -2.44 -33.11 -3.38
C GLY A 468 -3.94 -33.30 -3.63
N MET A 469 -4.78 -32.25 -3.54
CA MET A 469 -6.20 -32.33 -3.94
C MET A 469 -6.43 -31.85 -5.38
N GLN A 470 -5.81 -32.53 -6.36
CA GLN A 470 -6.01 -32.23 -7.78
C GLN A 470 -7.51 -32.30 -8.16
N GLY A 471 -8.03 -31.25 -8.79
CA GLY A 471 -9.36 -31.22 -9.39
C GLY A 471 -10.55 -31.09 -8.42
N MET A 472 -10.33 -30.87 -7.11
CA MET A 472 -11.42 -30.79 -6.14
C MET A 472 -11.98 -29.37 -5.89
N ASN A 473 -11.43 -28.33 -6.53
CA ASN A 473 -11.85 -26.94 -6.34
C ASN A 473 -11.93 -26.58 -4.84
N CYS A 474 -10.81 -26.75 -4.14
CA CYS A 474 -10.66 -26.54 -2.69
C CYS A 474 -9.68 -25.38 -2.47
N ASP A 475 -10.24 -24.21 -2.17
CA ASP A 475 -9.58 -22.95 -1.83
C ASP A 475 -10.21 -22.34 -0.56
N ILE A 476 -9.78 -21.14 -0.18
CA ILE A 476 -10.33 -20.42 1.00
C ILE A 476 -11.84 -20.18 0.93
N PHE A 477 -12.45 -20.17 -0.26
CA PHE A 477 -13.88 -19.90 -0.46
C PHE A 477 -14.74 -21.16 -0.41
N THR A 478 -14.16 -22.30 -0.75
CA THR A 478 -14.88 -23.56 -1.00
C THR A 478 -14.59 -24.61 0.07
N CYS A 479 -13.39 -24.60 0.67
CA CYS A 479 -13.00 -25.51 1.74
C CYS A 479 -12.24 -24.79 2.89
N PRO A 480 -12.81 -23.71 3.47
CA PRO A 480 -12.13 -22.93 4.50
C PRO A 480 -11.64 -23.76 5.70
N ASP A 481 -12.38 -24.79 6.11
CA ASP A 481 -12.01 -25.67 7.23
C ASP A 481 -10.75 -26.52 6.97
N GLU A 482 -10.38 -26.71 5.71
CA GLU A 482 -9.13 -27.36 5.32
C GLU A 482 -7.99 -26.34 5.29
N ILE A 483 -8.22 -25.17 4.67
CA ILE A 483 -7.17 -24.18 4.43
C ILE A 483 -6.76 -23.40 5.70
N TYR A 484 -7.72 -23.00 6.54
CA TYR A 484 -7.45 -22.23 7.76
C TYR A 484 -7.00 -23.07 8.95
N ASN A 485 -7.11 -24.40 8.86
CA ASN A 485 -6.79 -25.28 9.96
C ASN A 485 -5.29 -25.61 9.94
N ARG A 486 -4.56 -25.19 10.97
CA ARG A 486 -3.12 -25.41 11.10
C ARG A 486 -2.70 -26.89 11.26
N ASP A 487 -3.57 -27.74 11.80
CA ASP A 487 -3.32 -29.20 11.85
C ASP A 487 -3.31 -29.85 10.46
N LYS A 488 -3.80 -29.09 9.48
CA LYS A 488 -4.14 -29.54 8.15
C LYS A 488 -3.27 -28.83 7.11
N SER A 489 -3.26 -27.50 7.11
CA SER A 489 -2.43 -26.67 6.24
C SER A 489 -1.14 -26.23 6.95
N PRO A 490 0.05 -26.66 6.48
CA PRO A 490 1.33 -26.30 7.12
C PRO A 490 1.68 -24.81 6.94
N TYR A 491 0.98 -24.10 6.05
CA TYR A 491 1.26 -22.71 5.69
C TYR A 491 0.71 -21.70 6.70
N VAL A 492 -0.24 -22.09 7.56
CA VAL A 492 -0.86 -21.19 8.56
C VAL A 492 0.20 -20.80 9.59
N HIS A 493 0.56 -19.51 9.57
CA HIS A 493 1.50 -18.90 10.52
C HIS A 493 0.76 -18.36 11.74
N MET A 494 -0.34 -17.64 11.51
CA MET A 494 -1.27 -17.16 12.55
C MET A 494 -2.66 -17.70 12.25
N ASP A 495 -3.26 -18.39 13.22
CA ASP A 495 -4.61 -18.94 13.10
C ASP A 495 -5.65 -17.85 12.86
N ARG A 496 -6.70 -18.18 12.09
CA ARG A 496 -7.81 -17.27 11.79
C ARG A 496 -8.46 -16.78 13.09
N THR A 497 -8.23 -15.51 13.41
CA THR A 497 -8.60 -14.90 14.69
C THR A 497 -9.53 -13.71 14.48
N PHE A 498 -10.62 -13.63 15.23
CA PHE A 498 -11.55 -12.50 15.18
C PHE A 498 -11.10 -11.35 16.08
N PHE A 499 -11.13 -10.13 15.53
CA PHE A 499 -10.84 -8.89 16.22
C PHE A 499 -12.09 -8.01 16.23
N SER A 500 -12.72 -7.89 17.40
CA SER A 500 -13.83 -6.95 17.60
C SER A 500 -13.31 -5.52 17.63
N VAL A 501 -14.00 -4.61 16.95
CA VAL A 501 -13.58 -3.20 16.86
C VAL A 501 -14.73 -2.28 17.28
N SER A 502 -14.37 -1.20 17.98
CA SER A 502 -15.29 -0.12 18.32
C SER A 502 -14.65 1.22 17.99
N GLY A 503 -15.20 1.93 17.00
CA GLY A 503 -14.69 3.22 16.53
C GLY A 503 -13.62 3.11 15.43
N PRO A 504 -13.00 4.24 15.04
CA PRO A 504 -11.95 4.30 14.03
C PRO A 504 -10.79 3.34 14.31
N HIS A 505 -10.39 2.56 13.31
CA HIS A 505 -9.37 1.53 13.48
C HIS A 505 -8.40 1.48 12.30
N VAL A 506 -7.11 1.56 12.59
CA VAL A 506 -6.04 1.41 11.59
C VAL A 506 -5.36 0.06 11.75
N ILE A 507 -5.33 -0.69 10.65
CA ILE A 507 -4.67 -1.99 10.50
C ILE A 507 -3.40 -1.77 9.68
N TYR A 508 -2.25 -2.00 10.29
CA TYR A 508 -0.96 -1.91 9.63
C TYR A 508 -0.40 -3.31 9.38
N VAL A 509 -0.13 -3.63 8.12
CA VAL A 509 0.60 -4.84 7.71
C VAL A 509 2.04 -4.44 7.41
N GLN A 510 2.92 -4.73 8.35
CA GLN A 510 4.34 -4.37 8.31
C GLN A 510 5.11 -5.40 7.49
N GLY A 511 5.86 -4.96 6.48
CA GLY A 511 6.76 -5.81 5.71
C GLY A 511 6.07 -6.91 4.88
N GLY A 512 4.80 -6.76 4.49
CA GLY A 512 4.10 -7.81 3.75
C GLY A 512 2.90 -7.33 2.95
N GLN A 513 2.41 -8.22 2.08
CA GLN A 513 1.20 -8.03 1.30
C GLN A 513 -0.04 -8.37 2.12
N VAL A 514 -1.20 -7.85 1.70
CA VAL A 514 -2.47 -8.12 2.35
C VAL A 514 -3.55 -8.54 1.37
N LEU A 515 -4.39 -9.50 1.77
CA LEU A 515 -5.59 -9.95 1.08
C LEU A 515 -6.82 -9.36 1.78
N VAL A 516 -7.80 -8.86 1.03
CA VAL A 516 -8.96 -8.16 1.61
C VAL A 516 -10.27 -8.63 0.97
N ARG A 517 -11.29 -8.86 1.81
CA ARG A 517 -12.68 -9.15 1.44
C ARG A 517 -13.66 -8.95 2.60
N GLY A 518 -14.95 -9.02 2.31
CA GLY A 518 -16.01 -9.23 3.30
C GLY A 518 -16.92 -8.03 3.49
N VAL A 519 -17.65 -8.04 4.62
CA VAL A 519 -18.65 -7.02 4.95
C VAL A 519 -18.12 -6.09 6.02
N VAL A 520 -17.96 -4.81 5.69
CA VAL A 520 -17.38 -3.79 6.55
C VAL A 520 -18.47 -3.18 7.46
N ASP A 521 -18.26 -3.30 8.76
CA ASP A 521 -19.09 -2.72 9.82
C ASP A 521 -18.20 -1.87 10.74
N GLY A 522 -18.13 -0.57 10.48
CA GLY A 522 -17.25 0.38 11.18
C GLY A 522 -16.31 1.15 10.25
N GLN A 523 -15.33 1.83 10.86
CA GLN A 523 -14.40 2.72 10.17
C GLN A 523 -12.99 2.16 10.21
N TYR A 524 -12.43 1.84 9.05
CA TYR A 524 -11.17 1.13 8.93
C TYR A 524 -10.22 1.79 7.93
N THR A 525 -8.93 1.72 8.22
CA THR A 525 -7.87 1.97 7.23
C THR A 525 -6.88 0.82 7.28
N ILE A 526 -6.62 0.19 6.13
CA ILE A 526 -5.54 -0.77 5.95
C ILE A 526 -4.37 -0.04 5.31
N VAL A 527 -3.18 -0.18 5.90
CA VAL A 527 -1.94 0.40 5.38
C VAL A 527 -0.83 -0.64 5.32
N THR A 528 -0.05 -0.64 4.24
CA THR A 528 1.13 -1.50 4.08
C THR A 528 2.42 -0.67 4.02
N ASP A 529 3.57 -1.35 4.11
CA ASP A 529 4.83 -0.77 3.67
C ASP A 529 4.93 -0.64 2.15
N ASP A 530 5.89 0.15 1.69
CA ASP A 530 6.18 0.37 0.27
C ASP A 530 6.60 -0.96 -0.36
N PHE A 531 7.66 -1.56 0.18
CA PHE A 531 8.18 -2.87 -0.21
C PHE A 531 8.93 -3.50 0.96
N LEU A 532 9.19 -4.79 0.83
CA LEU A 532 10.10 -5.56 1.67
C LEU A 532 11.17 -6.21 0.78
N GLU A 533 12.43 -6.11 1.19
CA GLU A 533 13.53 -6.85 0.58
C GLU A 533 13.65 -8.24 1.19
N TYR A 534 13.95 -9.25 0.37
CA TYR A 534 14.15 -10.63 0.80
C TYR A 534 15.24 -11.32 -0.01
N ARG A 535 15.94 -12.26 0.62
CA ARG A 535 16.89 -13.16 -0.05
C ARG A 535 16.11 -14.24 -0.78
N ARG A 536 16.43 -14.45 -2.05
CA ARG A 536 15.84 -15.54 -2.83
C ARG A 536 16.15 -16.90 -2.23
N HIS A 537 15.15 -17.78 -2.25
CA HIS A 537 15.25 -19.09 -1.58
C HIS A 537 16.21 -20.06 -2.29
N ASP A 538 16.29 -19.98 -3.63
CA ASP A 538 17.25 -20.76 -4.43
C ASP A 538 18.68 -20.23 -4.37
N SER A 539 18.85 -18.92 -4.15
CA SER A 539 20.16 -18.26 -4.13
C SER A 539 20.20 -17.14 -3.08
N PRO A 540 20.74 -17.41 -1.88
CA PRO A 540 20.69 -16.45 -0.78
C PRO A 540 21.62 -15.24 -0.96
N THR A 541 22.43 -15.23 -2.02
CA THR A 541 23.26 -14.08 -2.41
C THR A 541 22.51 -13.04 -3.23
N ILE A 542 21.33 -13.39 -3.77
CA ILE A 542 20.48 -12.49 -4.55
C ILE A 542 19.40 -11.95 -3.61
N ILE A 543 19.28 -10.62 -3.56
CA ILE A 543 18.22 -9.91 -2.85
C ILE A 543 17.24 -9.41 -3.91
N ASP A 544 15.96 -9.67 -3.70
CA ASP A 544 14.87 -9.11 -4.48
C ASP A 544 13.88 -8.37 -3.56
N GLN A 545 12.86 -7.72 -4.13
CA GLN A 545 11.85 -6.98 -3.40
C GLN A 545 10.44 -7.46 -3.71
N VAL A 546 9.58 -7.48 -2.70
CA VAL A 546 8.14 -7.65 -2.82
C VAL A 546 7.44 -6.37 -2.41
N TRP A 547 6.55 -5.85 -3.25
CA TRP A 547 5.82 -4.63 -2.94
C TRP A 547 4.68 -4.89 -1.96
N GLY A 548 4.40 -3.94 -1.06
CA GLY A 548 3.25 -4.00 -0.17
C GLY A 548 1.96 -3.74 -0.93
N ASN A 549 1.50 -4.76 -1.66
CA ASN A 549 0.26 -4.72 -2.41
C ASN A 549 -0.94 -5.08 -1.52
N ILE A 550 -2.09 -4.47 -1.82
CA ILE A 550 -3.39 -4.86 -1.28
C ILE A 550 -4.14 -5.62 -2.38
N TRP A 551 -4.47 -6.88 -2.13
CA TRP A 551 -5.18 -7.75 -3.06
C TRP A 551 -6.65 -7.85 -2.67
N ILE A 552 -7.54 -7.42 -3.57
CA ILE A 552 -8.98 -7.60 -3.42
C ILE A 552 -9.33 -8.97 -3.98
N ILE A 553 -9.75 -9.89 -3.11
CA ILE A 553 -9.94 -11.30 -3.44
C ILE A 553 -11.42 -11.73 -3.57
N ASP A 554 -12.33 -10.91 -3.07
CA ASP A 554 -13.79 -11.04 -3.16
C ASP A 554 -14.40 -9.64 -2.91
N ASP A 555 -15.72 -9.54 -2.95
CA ASP A 555 -16.47 -8.32 -2.68
C ASP A 555 -16.06 -7.67 -1.35
N ILE A 556 -16.06 -6.33 -1.35
CA ILE A 556 -15.90 -5.47 -0.18
C ILE A 556 -17.13 -4.58 -0.12
N ILE A 557 -18.03 -4.83 0.82
CA ILE A 557 -19.34 -4.16 0.87
C ILE A 557 -19.58 -3.62 2.28
N TYR A 558 -20.10 -2.40 2.40
CA TYR A 558 -20.53 -1.88 3.70
C TYR A 558 -21.81 -2.59 4.16
N ASP A 559 -21.93 -2.87 5.46
CA ASP A 559 -23.05 -3.66 6.02
C ASP A 559 -24.44 -3.09 5.70
N ASP A 560 -24.53 -1.77 5.49
CA ASP A 560 -25.76 -1.05 5.16
C ASP A 560 -25.91 -0.70 3.67
N SER A 561 -24.97 -1.08 2.80
CA SER A 561 -25.06 -0.89 1.35
C SER A 561 -26.18 -1.74 0.74
N ALA A 562 -26.73 -1.26 -0.38
CA ALA A 562 -27.65 -2.05 -1.18
C ALA A 562 -26.92 -3.26 -1.83
N PRO A 563 -27.65 -4.29 -2.31
CA PRO A 563 -27.03 -5.49 -2.89
C PRO A 563 -26.13 -5.26 -4.11
N ASN A 564 -26.25 -4.10 -4.79
CA ASN A 564 -25.39 -3.67 -5.88
C ASN A 564 -24.20 -2.80 -5.43
N GLY A 565 -23.94 -2.74 -4.12
CA GLY A 565 -22.88 -1.93 -3.52
C GLY A 565 -23.22 -0.46 -3.31
N GLN A 566 -24.41 0.00 -3.70
CA GLN A 566 -24.77 1.41 -3.51
C GLN A 566 -24.76 1.77 -2.03
N VAL A 567 -23.86 2.69 -1.68
CA VAL A 567 -23.71 3.22 -0.32
C VAL A 567 -24.88 4.14 0.03
N VAL A 568 -25.23 4.18 1.31
CA VAL A 568 -26.25 5.11 1.83
C VAL A 568 -25.65 6.52 1.80
N MET A 569 -26.19 7.39 0.95
CA MET A 569 -25.66 8.73 0.76
C MET A 569 -26.00 9.67 1.94
N PRO A 570 -25.21 10.73 2.20
CA PRO A 570 -25.46 11.67 3.31
C PRO A 570 -26.89 12.25 3.32
N TRP A 571 -27.44 12.56 2.14
CA TRP A 571 -28.81 13.09 2.00
C TRP A 571 -29.92 12.03 2.13
N GLN A 572 -29.58 10.74 2.18
CA GLN A 572 -30.52 9.61 2.32
C GLN A 572 -30.69 9.15 3.77
N GLY A 573 -30.67 10.09 4.72
CA GLY A 573 -30.90 9.79 6.14
C GLY A 573 -29.66 9.88 7.04
N GLY A 574 -28.65 10.67 6.66
CA GLY A 574 -27.46 10.93 7.46
C GLY A 574 -26.21 10.15 7.04
N GLY A 575 -26.29 9.41 5.92
CA GLY A 575 -25.17 8.67 5.37
C GLY A 575 -24.88 7.35 6.06
N THR A 576 -23.88 6.63 5.57
CA THR A 576 -23.35 5.44 6.25
C THR A 576 -22.41 5.83 7.40
N ASN A 577 -22.22 4.91 8.35
CA ASN A 577 -21.16 5.00 9.36
C ASN A 577 -19.96 4.08 9.04
N ASN A 578 -20.07 3.32 7.95
CA ASN A 578 -19.06 2.40 7.48
C ASN A 578 -18.14 3.12 6.51
N VAL A 579 -16.83 3.01 6.71
CA VAL A 579 -15.84 3.54 5.77
C VAL A 579 -14.61 2.66 5.76
N LEU A 580 -14.07 2.40 4.57
CA LEU A 580 -12.82 1.66 4.41
C LEU A 580 -11.83 2.46 3.56
N GLY A 581 -10.62 2.64 4.08
CA GLY A 581 -9.47 3.13 3.35
C GLY A 581 -8.48 2.00 3.07
N LEU A 582 -8.00 1.90 1.84
CA LEU A 582 -6.95 0.97 1.41
C LEU A 582 -5.74 1.79 0.95
N ILE A 583 -4.67 1.80 1.74
CA ILE A 583 -3.44 2.53 1.44
C ILE A 583 -2.32 1.53 1.15
N ALA A 584 -2.13 1.21 -0.13
CA ALA A 584 -1.08 0.32 -0.59
C ALA A 584 0.20 1.10 -0.87
N GLY A 585 1.31 0.62 -0.31
CA GLY A 585 2.64 1.08 -0.68
C GLY A 585 2.97 0.75 -2.14
N GLY A 586 2.58 -0.44 -2.61
CA GLY A 586 2.62 -0.83 -4.02
C GLY A 586 1.34 -0.49 -4.77
N SER A 587 0.64 -1.53 -5.23
CA SER A 587 -0.61 -1.45 -5.98
C SER A 587 -1.79 -2.00 -5.19
N VAL A 588 -2.99 -1.54 -5.55
CA VAL A 588 -4.23 -2.24 -5.19
C VAL A 588 -4.64 -3.10 -6.37
N ILE A 589 -4.71 -4.41 -6.17
CA ILE A 589 -4.81 -5.39 -7.25
C ILE A 589 -6.08 -6.22 -7.08
N VAL A 590 -6.95 -6.20 -8.09
CA VAL A 590 -8.06 -7.15 -8.19
C VAL A 590 -7.51 -8.52 -8.56
N ALA A 591 -7.57 -9.45 -7.62
CA ALA A 591 -7.05 -10.79 -7.75
C ALA A 591 -7.86 -11.64 -8.75
N ASN A 592 -7.19 -12.62 -9.37
CA ASN A 592 -7.83 -13.60 -10.26
C ASN A 592 -8.45 -14.76 -9.46
N THR A 593 -9.49 -14.48 -8.66
CA THR A 593 -10.23 -15.48 -7.88
C THR A 593 -11.53 -15.88 -8.59
N THR A 594 -12.09 -17.04 -8.21
CA THR A 594 -13.42 -17.47 -8.69
C THR A 594 -14.51 -16.47 -8.33
N ARG A 595 -14.42 -15.86 -7.15
CA ARG A 595 -15.35 -14.82 -6.67
C ARG A 595 -15.28 -13.55 -7.51
N ASN A 596 -14.09 -13.18 -7.97
CA ASN A 596 -13.88 -12.07 -8.88
C ASN A 596 -14.11 -12.45 -10.37
N GLY A 597 -14.84 -13.52 -10.70
CA GLY A 597 -15.21 -13.80 -12.10
C GLY A 597 -14.09 -14.34 -13.00
N ALA A 598 -13.06 -14.98 -12.44
CA ALA A 598 -12.00 -15.63 -13.21
C ALA A 598 -12.49 -16.60 -14.31
N LYS A 599 -11.70 -16.73 -15.40
CA LYS A 599 -11.91 -17.65 -16.54
C LYS A 599 -13.17 -17.38 -17.36
N HIS A 600 -13.43 -16.12 -17.68
CA HIS A 600 -14.66 -15.69 -18.35
C HIS A 600 -15.93 -16.02 -17.56
N SER A 601 -16.58 -14.95 -17.11
CA SER A 601 -17.84 -14.93 -16.34
C SER A 601 -18.93 -15.95 -16.75
N GLY A 602 -18.97 -16.38 -18.02
CA GLY A 602 -19.99 -17.30 -18.53
C GLY A 602 -19.94 -18.77 -18.04
N GLU A 603 -18.81 -19.27 -17.51
CA GLU A 603 -18.67 -20.70 -17.17
C GLU A 603 -18.87 -21.06 -15.67
N ASN A 604 -18.66 -20.12 -14.74
CA ASN A 604 -18.62 -20.41 -13.29
C ASN A 604 -19.71 -19.73 -12.45
N CYS A 605 -20.51 -18.83 -13.02
CA CYS A 605 -21.47 -18.02 -12.25
C CYS A 605 -22.86 -18.69 -12.19
N SER A 606 -23.06 -19.55 -11.19
CA SER A 606 -24.39 -20.10 -10.87
C SER A 606 -24.79 -19.80 -9.42
N GLN A 607 -25.46 -18.65 -9.25
CA GLN A 607 -26.57 -18.33 -8.32
C GLN A 607 -26.61 -16.80 -8.14
N ASN A 608 -27.40 -16.12 -9.00
CA ASN A 608 -27.76 -14.68 -8.97
C ASN A 608 -27.02 -13.70 -9.91
N ASN A 609 -26.54 -14.15 -11.08
CA ASN A 609 -26.48 -13.34 -12.31
C ASN A 609 -25.66 -12.05 -12.33
N SER A 610 -24.53 -11.97 -11.62
CA SER A 610 -23.35 -11.32 -12.21
C SER A 610 -22.04 -11.83 -11.57
N CYS A 611 -20.96 -11.79 -12.35
CA CYS A 611 -19.60 -12.07 -11.89
C CYS A 611 -18.86 -10.74 -11.63
N ASP A 612 -19.66 -9.71 -11.31
CA ASP A 612 -19.17 -8.37 -11.06
C ASP A 612 -18.50 -8.33 -9.69
N LEU A 613 -17.58 -7.39 -9.52
CA LEU A 613 -16.91 -7.14 -8.25
C LEU A 613 -17.44 -5.84 -7.67
N ILE A 614 -17.90 -5.90 -6.42
CA ILE A 614 -18.39 -4.74 -5.69
C ILE A 614 -17.32 -4.28 -4.69
N ILE A 615 -16.99 -2.99 -4.74
CA ILE A 615 -15.99 -2.37 -3.86
C ILE A 615 -16.58 -1.12 -3.23
N ASN A 616 -16.72 -1.12 -1.90
CA ASN A 616 -16.96 0.05 -1.07
C ASN A 616 -15.66 0.42 -0.34
N ALA A 617 -14.85 1.30 -0.92
CA ALA A 617 -13.59 1.74 -0.32
C ALA A 617 -13.00 2.99 -0.99
N ALA A 618 -12.27 3.79 -0.21
CA ALA A 618 -11.29 4.75 -0.73
C ALA A 618 -9.94 4.04 -0.95
N ILE A 619 -9.40 4.11 -2.16
CA ILE A 619 -8.22 3.37 -2.62
C ILE A 619 -7.08 4.35 -2.87
N MET A 620 -5.89 4.03 -2.34
CA MET A 620 -4.63 4.71 -2.64
C MET A 620 -3.54 3.70 -2.99
N ALA A 621 -2.91 3.87 -4.15
CA ALA A 621 -1.73 3.13 -4.60
C ALA A 621 -0.55 4.09 -4.78
N GLN A 622 0.42 4.06 -3.86
CA GLN A 622 1.44 5.10 -3.73
C GLN A 622 2.53 5.05 -4.80
N HIS A 623 3.05 3.84 -5.05
CA HIS A 623 4.07 3.61 -6.07
C HIS A 623 3.53 2.77 -7.23
N GLY A 624 2.21 2.62 -7.30
CA GLY A 624 1.54 1.76 -8.26
C GLY A 624 0.22 2.30 -8.79
N GLY A 625 -0.67 1.38 -9.15
CA GLY A 625 -1.98 1.69 -9.70
C GLY A 625 -3.08 0.80 -9.13
N PHE A 626 -4.34 1.18 -9.37
CA PHE A 626 -5.47 0.26 -9.20
C PHE A 626 -5.57 -0.63 -10.44
N ILE A 627 -5.10 -1.88 -10.33
CA ILE A 627 -4.91 -2.80 -11.45
C ILE A 627 -5.66 -4.12 -11.27
N VAL A 628 -5.76 -4.88 -12.35
CA VAL A 628 -6.24 -6.26 -12.36
C VAL A 628 -5.09 -7.22 -12.58
N HIS A 629 -5.17 -8.39 -11.96
CA HIS A 629 -4.22 -9.48 -12.14
C HIS A 629 -4.34 -10.13 -13.54
N TYR A 630 -3.83 -9.46 -14.59
CA TYR A 630 -3.90 -9.91 -15.99
C TYR A 630 -2.96 -11.05 -16.34
N TRP A 631 -1.78 -11.04 -15.74
CA TRP A 631 -0.73 -11.96 -16.13
C TRP A 631 -1.12 -13.41 -15.82
N GLN A 632 -2.07 -13.59 -14.91
CA GLN A 632 -2.79 -14.82 -14.68
C GLN A 632 -4.12 -14.86 -15.46
N ASN A 633 -4.06 -14.85 -16.78
CA ASN A 633 -5.25 -14.96 -17.66
C ASN A 633 -5.44 -16.37 -18.23
N SER A 634 -6.68 -16.67 -18.64
CA SER A 634 -7.02 -17.93 -19.30
C SER A 634 -7.06 -17.83 -20.83
N HIS A 635 -6.47 -16.79 -21.43
CA HIS A 635 -6.58 -16.57 -22.87
C HIS A 635 -5.70 -17.54 -23.66
N ASN A 636 -6.19 -18.00 -24.82
CA ASN A 636 -5.52 -19.05 -25.60
C ASN A 636 -4.35 -18.56 -26.45
N ASN A 637 -4.34 -17.30 -26.91
CA ASN A 637 -3.38 -16.79 -27.91
C ASN A 637 -2.82 -15.42 -27.54
N CYS A 638 -1.51 -15.30 -27.34
CA CYS A 638 -0.85 -14.07 -26.93
C CYS A 638 0.29 -13.65 -27.89
N TYR A 639 0.66 -12.36 -27.90
CA TYR A 639 1.77 -11.84 -28.71
C TYR A 639 3.03 -11.67 -27.85
N SER A 640 3.95 -12.63 -27.92
CA SER A 640 5.38 -12.37 -27.73
C SER A 640 5.90 -11.91 -29.09
N GLY A 641 6.67 -10.81 -29.18
CA GLY A 641 7.02 -10.06 -30.40
C GLY A 641 7.69 -10.80 -31.58
N VAL A 642 7.63 -12.13 -31.63
CA VAL A 642 8.25 -13.03 -32.58
C VAL A 642 7.24 -14.09 -33.05
N ASN A 643 6.59 -13.82 -34.18
CA ASN A 643 5.89 -14.75 -35.08
C ASN A 643 5.31 -16.07 -34.49
N SER A 644 3.98 -16.17 -34.52
CA SER A 644 3.07 -17.32 -34.30
C SER A 644 2.40 -17.37 -32.91
N ALA A 645 1.20 -17.94 -32.85
CA ALA A 645 0.37 -18.00 -31.65
C ALA A 645 1.02 -18.91 -30.61
N PHE A 646 1.57 -18.32 -29.55
CA PHE A 646 2.18 -19.00 -28.43
C PHE A 646 1.34 -18.84 -27.16
N ASP A 647 1.63 -19.67 -26.16
CA ASP A 647 1.14 -19.48 -24.80
C ASP A 647 1.55 -18.10 -24.27
N CYS A 648 0.74 -17.55 -23.36
CA CYS A 648 0.89 -16.18 -22.86
C CYS A 648 2.10 -15.94 -21.96
N PHE A 649 3.01 -16.90 -21.85
CA PHE A 649 4.22 -16.81 -21.06
C PHE A 649 5.42 -17.16 -21.94
N GLU A 650 6.53 -16.44 -21.76
CA GLU A 650 7.77 -16.73 -22.48
C GLU A 650 8.59 -17.78 -21.71
N SER A 651 8.94 -18.89 -22.36
CA SER A 651 9.78 -19.94 -21.77
C SER A 651 11.29 -19.68 -21.94
N ASP A 652 11.66 -18.72 -22.80
CA ASP A 652 13.05 -18.33 -23.03
C ASP A 652 13.55 -17.35 -21.95
N THR A 653 14.58 -17.78 -21.23
CA THR A 653 15.25 -17.06 -20.14
C THR A 653 16.09 -15.85 -20.58
N THR A 654 15.99 -15.41 -21.85
CA THR A 654 16.75 -14.27 -22.37
C THR A 654 15.88 -13.07 -22.75
N ASN A 655 14.56 -13.25 -22.84
CA ASN A 655 13.61 -12.22 -23.31
C ASN A 655 12.42 -12.02 -22.36
N TYR A 656 12.66 -11.98 -21.05
CA TYR A 656 11.62 -11.90 -20.00
C TYR A 656 10.56 -10.80 -20.26
N TRP A 657 10.99 -9.63 -20.73
CA TRP A 657 10.12 -8.49 -21.09
C TRP A 657 9.05 -8.80 -22.14
N GLN A 658 9.19 -9.90 -22.88
CA GLN A 658 8.21 -10.35 -23.88
C GLN A 658 7.13 -11.25 -23.28
N SER A 659 7.29 -11.70 -22.03
CA SER A 659 6.28 -12.47 -21.33
C SER A 659 5.09 -11.58 -20.96
N VAL A 660 3.90 -11.98 -21.41
CA VAL A 660 2.65 -11.25 -21.19
C VAL A 660 1.79 -11.88 -20.08
N GLY A 661 2.30 -12.90 -19.42
CA GLY A 661 1.60 -13.71 -18.45
C GLY A 661 2.53 -14.67 -17.72
N ASP A 662 2.03 -15.22 -16.62
CA ASP A 662 2.78 -16.13 -15.74
C ASP A 662 2.56 -17.62 -16.06
N GLY A 663 1.73 -17.93 -17.05
CA GLY A 663 1.39 -19.30 -17.46
C GLY A 663 0.41 -20.03 -16.52
N ARG A 664 0.14 -19.50 -15.33
CA ARG A 664 -0.67 -20.15 -14.28
C ARG A 664 -2.17 -19.94 -14.46
N GLY A 665 -2.59 -18.92 -15.21
CA GLY A 665 -4.02 -18.58 -15.36
C GLY A 665 -4.91 -19.70 -15.93
N LYS A 666 -4.43 -20.46 -16.94
CA LYS A 666 -5.15 -21.63 -17.49
C LYS A 666 -5.26 -22.81 -16.49
N HIS A 667 -4.42 -22.80 -15.45
CA HIS A 667 -4.29 -23.86 -14.45
C HIS A 667 -4.97 -23.53 -13.12
N ARG A 668 -5.69 -22.41 -13.03
CA ARG A 668 -6.33 -21.91 -11.82
C ARG A 668 -7.84 -21.80 -12.02
N ASN A 669 -8.65 -21.86 -10.96
CA ASN A 669 -10.11 -21.68 -11.03
C ASN A 669 -10.85 -22.63 -12.02
N PRO A 670 -10.86 -23.96 -11.84
CA PRO A 670 -10.28 -24.72 -10.73
C PRO A 670 -8.80 -25.07 -10.97
N TYR A 671 -8.10 -25.42 -9.89
CA TYR A 671 -6.70 -25.80 -9.91
C TYR A 671 -6.43 -27.05 -10.78
N ARG A 672 -5.37 -26.97 -11.58
CA ARG A 672 -4.81 -28.04 -12.41
C ARG A 672 -3.30 -28.06 -12.21
N SER A 673 -2.74 -29.25 -12.03
CA SER A 673 -1.29 -29.39 -11.85
C SER A 673 -0.53 -28.90 -13.08
N GLN A 674 0.74 -28.54 -12.91
CA GLN A 674 1.63 -28.15 -14.02
C GLN A 674 1.79 -29.30 -15.05
N SER A 675 1.66 -30.55 -14.60
CA SER A 675 1.74 -31.76 -15.44
C SER A 675 0.53 -31.98 -16.37
N GLN A 676 -0.55 -31.22 -16.20
CA GLN A 676 -1.75 -31.29 -17.03
C GLN A 676 -1.79 -30.14 -18.03
N ASN A 677 -2.46 -30.33 -19.17
CA ASN A 677 -2.76 -29.20 -20.04
C ASN A 677 -3.70 -28.21 -19.33
N GLY A 678 -3.34 -26.93 -19.35
CA GLY A 678 -4.20 -25.83 -18.92
C GLY A 678 -5.47 -25.71 -19.75
N ILE A 679 -6.52 -25.13 -19.18
CA ILE A 679 -7.79 -24.86 -19.86
C ILE A 679 -7.88 -23.35 -20.10
N GLY A 680 -7.97 -22.96 -21.37
CA GLY A 680 -8.14 -21.56 -21.76
C GLY A 680 -9.26 -21.34 -22.76
N SER A 681 -9.64 -20.08 -22.91
CA SER A 681 -10.72 -19.55 -23.74
C SER A 681 -10.18 -18.48 -24.69
N GLY A 682 -11.00 -18.04 -25.66
CA GLY A 682 -10.66 -16.90 -26.52
C GLY A 682 -10.95 -15.53 -25.88
N ASP A 683 -11.57 -15.51 -24.70
CA ASP A 683 -12.03 -14.33 -23.99
C ASP A 683 -11.85 -14.59 -22.48
N ASP A 684 -11.36 -13.62 -21.73
CA ASP A 684 -11.21 -13.64 -20.27
C ASP A 684 -11.80 -12.34 -19.68
N THR A 685 -12.98 -11.96 -20.19
CA THR A 685 -13.82 -10.90 -19.62
C THR A 685 -14.45 -11.40 -18.31
N ARG A 686 -14.05 -10.78 -17.20
CA ARG A 686 -14.34 -11.23 -15.83
C ARG A 686 -15.63 -10.63 -15.26
N GLY A 687 -16.04 -9.45 -15.72
CA GLY A 687 -17.28 -8.80 -15.29
C GLY A 687 -17.16 -7.26 -15.34
N THR A 688 -17.88 -6.59 -14.45
CA THR A 688 -17.79 -5.15 -14.19
C THR A 688 -17.28 -4.93 -12.76
N ILE A 689 -16.46 -3.90 -12.54
CA ILE A 689 -16.12 -3.44 -11.20
C ILE A 689 -17.08 -2.30 -10.85
N HIS A 690 -17.96 -2.53 -9.88
CA HIS A 690 -18.82 -1.53 -9.27
C HIS A 690 -18.11 -0.93 -8.05
N LEU A 691 -17.49 0.23 -8.22
CA LEU A 691 -16.80 0.92 -7.14
C LEU A 691 -17.66 2.07 -6.62
N TRP A 692 -17.92 2.08 -5.32
CA TRP A 692 -18.45 3.24 -4.60
C TRP A 692 -17.38 3.71 -3.61
N GLY A 693 -16.73 4.82 -3.90
CA GLY A 693 -15.56 5.23 -3.13
C GLY A 693 -14.68 6.25 -3.83
N SER A 694 -13.38 6.01 -3.80
CA SER A 694 -12.34 6.89 -4.35
C SER A 694 -11.18 6.07 -4.89
N ILE A 695 -10.51 6.53 -5.95
CA ILE A 695 -9.29 5.92 -6.51
C ILE A 695 -8.21 6.99 -6.61
N VAL A 696 -7.07 6.73 -5.98
CA VAL A 696 -5.90 7.60 -5.98
C VAL A 696 -4.68 6.75 -6.33
N GLN A 697 -3.94 7.13 -7.36
CA GLN A 697 -2.85 6.30 -7.88
C GLN A 697 -1.69 7.12 -8.45
N TRP A 698 -0.50 6.52 -8.49
CA TRP A 698 0.65 7.12 -9.16
C TRP A 698 0.50 7.11 -10.67
N LYS A 699 0.20 5.93 -11.22
CA LYS A 699 0.00 5.74 -12.65
C LYS A 699 -1.29 4.97 -12.88
N ARG A 700 -1.90 5.22 -14.04
CA ARG A 700 -3.19 4.63 -14.37
C ARG A 700 -3.10 3.12 -14.57
N GLY A 701 -3.71 2.40 -13.65
CA GLY A 701 -3.80 0.96 -13.71
C GLY A 701 -4.73 0.43 -14.82
N TYR A 702 -4.30 -0.65 -15.48
CA TYR A 702 -5.15 -1.35 -16.43
C TYR A 702 -6.31 -2.08 -15.75
N LEU A 703 -7.55 -1.84 -16.19
CA LEU A 703 -8.71 -2.67 -15.81
C LEU A 703 -9.37 -3.46 -16.94
N LYS A 704 -9.10 -3.10 -18.19
CA LYS A 704 -9.40 -3.93 -19.35
C LYS A 704 -8.29 -3.89 -20.39
N ARG A 705 -8.07 -5.02 -21.08
CA ARG A 705 -7.23 -5.15 -22.29
C ARG A 705 -8.08 -5.65 -23.45
N ASN A 706 -7.99 -4.98 -24.60
CA ASN A 706 -8.72 -5.31 -25.82
C ASN A 706 -7.81 -5.93 -26.90
N ALA A 707 -8.39 -6.31 -28.04
CA ALA A 707 -7.75 -7.02 -29.14
C ALA A 707 -6.56 -6.34 -29.83
N GLN A 708 -6.41 -5.03 -29.71
CA GLN A 708 -5.28 -4.30 -30.28
C GLN A 708 -4.07 -4.23 -29.33
N GLY A 709 -4.22 -4.69 -28.08
CA GLY A 709 -3.14 -4.73 -27.09
C GLY A 709 -2.15 -5.89 -27.29
N PRO A 710 -1.19 -6.06 -26.37
CA PRO A 710 -0.17 -7.13 -26.43
C PRO A 710 -0.77 -8.56 -26.37
N TYR A 711 -2.05 -8.67 -26.04
CA TYR A 711 -2.81 -9.89 -26.11
C TYR A 711 -3.55 -9.92 -27.45
N MET A 712 -3.09 -10.74 -28.43
CA MET A 712 -3.82 -10.97 -29.69
C MET A 712 -5.12 -11.72 -29.43
N THR A 713 -6.11 -11.03 -28.84
CA THR A 713 -7.46 -11.57 -28.74
C THR A 713 -8.07 -11.49 -30.14
N THR A 714 -7.86 -12.52 -30.95
CA THR A 714 -8.49 -12.66 -32.27
C THR A 714 -10.03 -12.55 -32.18
N SER A 715 -10.59 -12.77 -30.99
CA SER A 715 -11.95 -12.44 -30.57
C SER A 715 -12.07 -12.49 -29.03
N GLY A 716 -11.99 -11.38 -28.28
CA GLY A 716 -12.18 -11.38 -26.81
C GLY A 716 -11.64 -10.13 -26.10
N ASN A 717 -11.79 -10.03 -24.79
CA ASN A 717 -11.09 -9.05 -23.94
C ASN A 717 -10.50 -9.76 -22.72
N ILE A 718 -9.66 -9.08 -21.94
CA ILE A 718 -9.20 -9.57 -20.63
C ILE A 718 -9.48 -8.48 -19.60
N GLY A 719 -10.05 -8.84 -18.45
CA GLY A 719 -10.32 -7.92 -17.33
C GLY A 719 -11.79 -7.52 -17.20
N TYR A 720 -12.06 -6.30 -16.74
CA TYR A 720 -13.38 -5.82 -16.31
C TYR A 720 -13.78 -4.51 -16.99
N TYR A 721 -15.08 -4.28 -17.08
CA TYR A 721 -15.66 -2.95 -17.30
C TYR A 721 -15.60 -2.10 -16.01
N LYS A 722 -15.70 -0.78 -16.14
CA LYS A 722 -15.58 0.15 -15.01
C LYS A 722 -16.91 0.83 -14.73
N ASP A 723 -17.43 0.72 -13.53
CA ASP A 723 -18.65 1.41 -13.11
C ASP A 723 -18.38 2.10 -11.77
N TYR A 724 -18.01 3.39 -11.86
CA TYR A 724 -17.39 4.13 -10.77
C TYR A 724 -18.31 5.24 -10.26
N TYR A 725 -18.70 5.12 -8.99
CA TYR A 725 -19.49 6.11 -8.25
C TYR A 725 -18.74 6.66 -7.05
N TYR A 726 -18.89 7.95 -6.79
CA TYR A 726 -18.28 8.58 -5.62
C TYR A 726 -19.08 8.30 -4.35
N ASP A 727 -18.37 7.94 -3.28
CA ASP A 727 -18.97 7.88 -1.94
C ASP A 727 -18.90 9.28 -1.29
N TYR A 728 -19.99 10.03 -1.35
CA TYR A 728 -20.08 11.36 -0.76
C TYR A 728 -19.94 11.38 0.78
N ASN A 729 -20.00 10.23 1.45
CA ASN A 729 -19.70 10.17 2.89
C ASN A 729 -18.22 10.47 3.18
N LEU A 730 -17.32 10.29 2.21
CA LEU A 730 -15.87 10.52 2.38
C LEU A 730 -15.53 11.98 2.68
N LEU A 731 -16.35 12.94 2.23
CA LEU A 731 -16.17 14.38 2.51
C LEU A 731 -16.34 14.69 4.01
N ASP A 732 -17.32 14.05 4.65
CA ASP A 732 -17.67 14.27 6.06
C ASP A 732 -16.95 13.29 7.00
N LYS A 733 -16.76 12.04 6.55
CA LYS A 733 -16.25 10.90 7.32
C LYS A 733 -15.19 10.16 6.49
N PRO A 734 -14.00 10.75 6.26
CA PRO A 734 -12.92 10.09 5.55
C PRO A 734 -12.42 8.85 6.32
N PRO A 735 -11.73 7.91 5.65
CA PRO A 735 -11.12 6.79 6.35
C PRO A 735 -10.16 7.28 7.45
N PRO A 736 -10.05 6.55 8.58
CA PRO A 736 -9.18 6.92 9.69
C PRO A 736 -7.74 7.20 9.24
N TYR A 737 -7.25 8.43 9.47
CA TYR A 737 -5.89 8.86 9.09
C TYR A 737 -5.54 8.68 7.60
N TYR A 738 -6.53 8.81 6.70
CA TYR A 738 -6.27 8.83 5.26
C TYR A 738 -5.37 10.03 4.88
N PRO A 739 -4.51 9.91 3.85
CA PRO A 739 -3.48 10.93 3.59
C PRO A 739 -4.05 12.25 3.08
N GLU A 740 -3.43 13.33 3.57
CA GLU A 740 -3.75 14.71 3.21
C GLU A 740 -3.05 15.10 1.90
N GLN A 741 -3.64 16.03 1.16
CA GLN A 741 -3.05 16.60 -0.03
C GLN A 741 -1.96 17.62 0.30
N GLU A 742 -0.93 17.65 -0.53
CA GLU A 742 0.18 18.59 -0.41
C GLU A 742 0.42 19.31 -1.73
N SER A 743 0.82 20.57 -1.66
CA SER A 743 1.34 21.30 -2.83
C SER A 743 2.68 20.75 -3.28
N ALA A 744 3.10 21.11 -4.49
CA ALA A 744 4.47 20.86 -4.98
C ALA A 744 5.59 21.41 -4.07
N THR A 745 5.29 22.34 -3.16
CA THR A 745 6.23 22.87 -2.16
C THR A 745 6.20 22.11 -0.82
N GLY A 746 5.36 21.07 -0.69
CA GLY A 746 5.19 20.27 0.52
C GLY A 746 4.28 20.91 1.57
N GLU A 747 3.44 21.87 1.19
CA GLU A 747 2.51 22.53 2.09
C GLU A 747 1.16 21.81 2.08
N VAL A 748 0.57 21.60 3.26
CA VAL A 748 -0.76 20.95 3.35
C VAL A 748 -1.80 21.85 2.69
N MET A 749 -2.60 21.29 1.78
CA MET A 749 -3.71 22.02 1.17
C MET A 749 -4.87 22.13 2.16
N LEU A 750 -5.26 23.36 2.49
CA LEU A 750 -6.27 23.65 3.49
C LEU A 750 -7.50 24.31 2.86
N GLU A 751 -8.69 23.85 3.23
CA GLU A 751 -9.96 24.49 2.92
C GLU A 751 -10.52 25.22 4.15
N MET A 752 -11.15 26.38 3.91
CA MET A 752 -11.79 27.15 4.99
C MET A 752 -13.05 26.44 5.48
N ALA A 753 -13.05 26.05 6.75
CA ALA A 753 -14.22 25.45 7.42
C ALA A 753 -15.12 26.50 8.08
N SER A 754 -14.54 27.54 8.70
CA SER A 754 -15.31 28.63 9.29
C SER A 754 -14.50 29.92 9.39
N TYR A 755 -15.22 31.05 9.42
CA TYR A 755 -14.64 32.37 9.62
C TYR A 755 -15.60 33.23 10.45
N GLY A 756 -15.08 34.03 11.37
CA GLY A 756 -15.90 34.97 12.13
C GLY A 756 -15.13 35.83 13.13
N GLU A 757 -15.80 36.83 13.69
CA GLU A 757 -15.29 37.62 14.81
C GLU A 757 -15.35 36.79 16.10
N VAL A 758 -14.26 36.77 16.86
CA VAL A 758 -14.25 36.13 18.18
C VAL A 758 -15.03 37.02 19.14
N GLY A 759 -16.24 36.59 19.49
CA GLY A 759 -17.07 37.30 20.45
C GLY A 759 -16.32 37.50 21.77
N LYS A 760 -16.45 38.68 22.38
CA LYS A 760 -16.09 38.83 23.80
C LYS A 760 -16.96 37.86 24.59
N ASN A 761 -16.34 36.91 25.29
CA ASN A 761 -17.03 36.15 26.34
C ASN A 761 -17.80 37.15 27.21
N GLU A 762 -19.13 37.07 27.22
CA GLU A 762 -19.99 37.84 28.14
C GLU A 762 -19.99 37.25 29.57
N ASP A 763 -18.96 36.47 29.93
CA ASP A 763 -18.82 35.90 31.26
C ASP A 763 -17.53 36.40 31.94
N GLY A 764 -17.69 37.41 32.82
CA GLY A 764 -16.72 37.70 33.87
C GLY A 764 -16.42 39.19 34.14
N ASN A 765 -17.31 39.85 34.89
CA ASN A 765 -17.29 41.22 35.45
C ASN A 765 -17.73 42.39 34.56
#